data_AF-A0A9C8WLE1-F1
#
_entry.id   AF-A0A9C8WLE1-F1
#
_cell.length_a   1.000
_cell.length_b   1.000
_cell.length_c   1.000
_cell.angle_alpha   90.00
_cell.angle_beta   90.00
_cell.angle_gamma   90.00
#
_symmetry.space_group_name_H-M   'P 1'
#
loop_
_entity.id
_entity.type
_entity.pdbx_description
1 polymer ?
#
loop_
_entity_poly.entity_id
_entity_poly.type
_entity_poly.pdbx_seq_one_letter_code
_entity_poly.pdbx_strand_id
1 'polypeptide(L)'
;MPTFQLSPPPTVPEDLRRAVGGHPLVAELLYRRGITTPEAARAFLDPSAYRPASPLDLPDMARAVALLQEALGAQKRILVWGDFDVDGQTSTALLVGLLRGLGGRVNFYIPVRARESHGVHLSRLESLLEDPGFDLLLTCDTGVTAHAAVEAMRAAGRTVIVTDHHELGERLPAADAVVNPRRLPPEHPLATLPGVGVAYELALALLDAAPAPGISPDDFLDLTALGIVADVALQRGEARYLLQRGLQSLRRTRRAGLRALANAAGLSLEGLTEEQIGFGLGPRLNALGRLDDANAAVELLTTADETRATALALRLEALNARRRFLTDQVYRAARAQLERNPALAQYPVIVLGQEGWPGGVVGIVANRLVEDYGRPVILFSLGEDGLARGSARSVEGIHITEAIAAQKDLLLSFGGHPMAAGCALKTEDLPAFREGLARSLKGRIPPEGVQAALKVDAELPLEALSLELAADLERLAPFGAGNPQPLFLGRGLQIREVRPIGREGAHRRVRVRTPAGTEHGILWWRSADIPLPEGRFDLAYTVRTSTYRGQEQLQITWQAAFPTEARPAEVAPARPQRQVVDARHVEEAAAARWLSRPGTVVWAEGGLLPQGRGRHELEPAKTLVVWSAPPSEAILQRTLERVQPQTVVLVARDPRLDEPQVFLRRLAGMVKYALQTYEGRIVLEKAAAALAQRLDTLLAGLAWLAAEGHITLLEGDEETYRVGTGSGKRQPQEAAALAGRIRSLLEETAEYRRYVRQADLSGWLAG
;
A
#
# COMPACT_ATOMS: atom_id res chain seq x y z
N MET A 1 -20.10 -11.07 2.67
CA MET A 1 -18.92 -11.94 2.51
C MET A 1 -18.53 -11.88 1.05
N PRO A 2 -17.24 -11.81 0.72
CA PRO A 2 -16.81 -11.76 -0.67
C PRO A 2 -17.35 -12.99 -1.40
N THR A 3 -17.87 -12.80 -2.60
CA THR A 3 -18.25 -13.87 -3.52
C THR A 3 -17.22 -13.94 -4.64
N PHE A 4 -17.14 -15.08 -5.33
CA PHE A 4 -16.32 -15.19 -6.53
C PHE A 4 -17.11 -15.74 -7.70
N GLN A 5 -16.65 -15.41 -8.91
CA GLN A 5 -17.14 -15.96 -10.16
C GLN A 5 -15.99 -16.71 -10.83
N LEU A 6 -16.20 -17.98 -11.16
CA LEU A 6 -15.27 -18.82 -11.90
C LEU A 6 -15.94 -19.28 -13.19
N SER A 7 -15.37 -18.91 -14.33
CA SER A 7 -15.86 -19.37 -15.64
C SER A 7 -15.17 -20.67 -16.05
N PRO A 8 -15.88 -21.63 -16.67
CA PRO A 8 -15.29 -22.89 -17.11
C PRO A 8 -14.13 -22.66 -18.09
N PRO A 9 -13.13 -23.57 -18.14
CA PRO A 9 -12.02 -23.48 -19.10
C PRO A 9 -12.52 -23.37 -20.55
N PRO A 10 -12.10 -22.35 -21.31
CA PRO A 10 -12.44 -22.24 -22.72
C PRO A 10 -11.74 -23.34 -23.54
N THR A 11 -12.33 -23.69 -24.68
CA THR A 11 -11.65 -24.52 -25.67
C THR A 11 -10.70 -23.65 -26.48
N VAL A 12 -9.42 -23.67 -26.12
CA VAL A 12 -8.38 -22.88 -26.82
C VAL A 12 -7.95 -23.59 -28.12
N PRO A 13 -7.97 -22.92 -29.28
CA PRO A 13 -7.47 -23.46 -30.55
C PRO A 13 -6.00 -23.93 -30.49
N GLU A 14 -5.68 -25.00 -31.20
CA GLU A 14 -4.36 -25.64 -31.15
C GLU A 14 -3.23 -24.77 -31.75
N ASP A 15 -3.54 -24.02 -32.80
CA ASP A 15 -2.62 -23.04 -33.39
C ASP A 15 -2.27 -21.92 -32.41
N LEU A 16 -3.24 -21.43 -31.64
CA LEU A 16 -3.01 -20.46 -30.56
C LEU A 16 -2.13 -21.04 -29.45
N ARG A 17 -2.39 -22.27 -29.00
CA ARG A 17 -1.56 -22.95 -27.99
C ARG A 17 -0.11 -23.09 -28.45
N ARG A 18 0.10 -23.50 -29.71
CA ARG A 18 1.44 -23.62 -30.31
C ARG A 18 2.14 -22.28 -30.43
N ALA A 19 1.41 -21.22 -30.78
CA ALA A 19 1.98 -19.88 -30.91
C ALA A 19 2.39 -19.28 -29.57
N VAL A 20 1.63 -19.56 -28.50
CA VAL A 20 1.95 -19.15 -27.13
C VAL A 20 3.11 -19.97 -26.57
N GLY A 21 3.06 -21.30 -26.65
CA GLY A 21 4.07 -22.18 -26.06
C GLY A 21 4.16 -22.12 -24.53
N GLY A 22 4.91 -23.05 -23.92
CA GLY A 22 4.97 -23.18 -22.46
C GLY A 22 3.70 -23.82 -21.88
N HIS A 23 3.34 -23.45 -20.66
CA HIS A 23 2.20 -24.02 -19.95
C HIS A 23 0.85 -23.65 -20.62
N PRO A 24 -0.09 -24.61 -20.84
CA PRO A 24 -1.37 -24.38 -21.52
C PRO A 24 -2.23 -23.27 -20.91
N LEU A 25 -2.11 -23.06 -19.60
CA LEU A 25 -2.83 -22.02 -18.85
C LEU A 25 -2.55 -20.61 -19.39
N VAL A 26 -1.35 -20.34 -19.91
CA VAL A 26 -1.03 -19.02 -20.49
C VAL A 26 -1.91 -18.74 -21.70
N ALA A 27 -2.06 -19.73 -22.59
CA ALA A 27 -2.92 -19.61 -23.76
C ALA A 27 -4.40 -19.50 -23.39
N GLU A 28 -4.82 -20.22 -22.34
CA GLU A 28 -6.17 -20.10 -21.78
C GLU A 28 -6.46 -18.69 -21.26
N LEU A 29 -5.55 -18.11 -20.48
CA LEU A 29 -5.68 -16.76 -19.93
C LEU A 29 -5.72 -15.70 -21.03
N LEU A 30 -4.88 -15.82 -22.06
CA LEU A 30 -4.92 -14.93 -23.23
C LEU A 30 -6.26 -15.02 -23.96
N TYR A 31 -6.76 -16.22 -24.19
CA TYR A 31 -8.04 -16.44 -24.85
C TYR A 31 -9.20 -15.80 -24.07
N ARG A 32 -9.22 -15.98 -22.73
CA ARG A 32 -10.20 -15.32 -21.82
C ARG A 32 -10.13 -13.79 -21.88
N ARG A 33 -8.95 -13.23 -22.15
CA ARG A 33 -8.72 -11.78 -22.32
C ARG A 33 -9.09 -11.27 -23.72
N GLY A 34 -9.63 -12.12 -24.59
CA GLY A 34 -10.02 -11.77 -25.96
C GLY A 34 -8.87 -11.85 -26.97
N ILE A 35 -7.69 -12.34 -26.57
CA ILE A 35 -6.54 -12.52 -27.45
C ILE A 35 -6.63 -13.92 -28.05
N THR A 36 -7.28 -13.99 -29.21
CA THR A 36 -7.76 -15.25 -29.81
C THR A 36 -6.97 -15.71 -31.03
N THR A 37 -6.06 -14.88 -31.57
CA THR A 37 -5.23 -15.21 -32.74
C THR A 37 -3.76 -15.43 -32.39
N PRO A 38 -3.04 -16.32 -33.11
CA PRO A 38 -1.60 -16.53 -32.93
C PRO A 38 -0.77 -15.24 -32.98
N GLU A 39 -1.09 -14.34 -33.91
CA GLU A 39 -0.37 -13.08 -34.12
C GLU A 39 -0.56 -12.14 -32.93
N ALA A 40 -1.81 -11.99 -32.47
CA ALA A 40 -2.12 -11.13 -31.33
C ALA A 40 -1.48 -11.67 -30.04
N ALA A 41 -1.45 -12.99 -29.84
CA ALA A 41 -0.80 -13.61 -28.69
C ALA A 41 0.71 -13.36 -28.69
N ARG A 42 1.40 -13.51 -29.83
CA ARG A 42 2.83 -13.22 -29.94
C ARG A 42 3.12 -11.75 -29.66
N ALA A 43 2.38 -10.84 -30.29
CA ALA A 43 2.53 -9.40 -30.08
C ALA A 43 2.26 -8.98 -28.63
N PHE A 44 1.37 -9.67 -27.93
CA PHE A 44 1.08 -9.40 -26.52
C PHE A 44 2.19 -9.86 -25.56
N LEU A 45 2.80 -11.02 -25.85
CA LEU A 45 3.80 -11.66 -25.01
C LEU A 45 5.21 -11.12 -25.25
N ASP A 46 5.52 -10.70 -26.49
CA ASP A 46 6.84 -10.25 -26.90
C ASP A 46 6.75 -8.89 -27.61
N PRO A 47 7.32 -7.81 -27.03
CA PRO A 47 7.29 -6.49 -27.65
C PRO A 47 8.02 -6.44 -29.01
N SER A 48 8.91 -7.40 -29.32
CA SER A 48 9.56 -7.47 -30.64
C SER A 48 8.62 -7.95 -31.76
N ALA A 49 7.52 -8.63 -31.40
CA ALA A 49 6.48 -9.07 -32.34
C ALA A 49 5.35 -8.04 -32.48
N TYR A 50 5.31 -7.01 -31.62
CA TYR A 50 4.34 -5.92 -31.71
C TYR A 50 4.74 -4.90 -32.79
N ARG A 51 3.76 -4.38 -33.51
CA ARG A 51 3.95 -3.33 -34.52
C ARG A 51 3.41 -2.01 -33.97
N PRO A 52 4.27 -1.05 -33.59
CA PRO A 52 3.84 0.23 -33.05
C PRO A 52 3.09 1.05 -34.11
N ALA A 53 2.11 1.84 -33.67
CA ALA A 53 1.44 2.81 -34.51
C ALA A 53 2.38 3.97 -34.90
N SER A 54 2.01 4.78 -35.90
CA SER A 54 2.83 5.95 -36.21
C SER A 54 2.56 7.05 -35.18
N PRO A 55 3.59 7.74 -34.66
CA PRO A 55 3.37 8.93 -33.84
C PRO A 55 2.53 9.99 -34.57
N LEU A 56 2.62 10.04 -35.90
CA LEU A 56 1.88 10.98 -36.75
C LEU A 56 0.38 10.68 -36.84
N ASP A 57 -0.06 9.51 -36.36
CA ASP A 57 -1.48 9.20 -36.22
C ASP A 57 -2.12 10.07 -35.13
N LEU A 58 -1.36 10.57 -34.15
CA LEU A 58 -1.85 11.54 -33.18
C LEU A 58 -2.18 12.88 -33.86
N PRO A 59 -3.43 13.36 -33.75
CA PRO A 59 -3.82 14.63 -34.37
C PRO A 59 -2.93 15.80 -33.92
N ASP A 60 -2.56 16.66 -34.87
CA ASP A 60 -1.63 17.79 -34.74
C ASP A 60 -0.17 17.42 -34.40
N MET A 61 0.21 16.14 -34.33
CA MET A 61 1.61 15.75 -34.04
C MET A 61 2.60 16.35 -35.05
N ALA A 62 2.32 16.23 -36.35
CA ALA A 62 3.17 16.81 -37.40
C ALA A 62 3.31 18.34 -37.25
N ARG A 63 2.23 19.02 -36.83
CA ARG A 63 2.24 20.47 -36.59
C ARG A 63 3.08 20.82 -35.37
N ALA A 64 2.94 20.07 -34.28
CA ALA A 64 3.74 20.25 -33.07
C ALA A 64 5.24 20.07 -33.34
N VAL A 65 5.61 19.02 -34.08
CA VAL A 65 7.00 18.75 -34.50
C VAL A 65 7.56 19.91 -35.30
N ALA A 66 6.83 20.40 -36.32
CA ALA A 66 7.29 21.53 -37.14
C ALA A 66 7.52 22.81 -36.32
N LEU A 67 6.62 23.13 -35.38
CA LEU A 67 6.74 24.29 -34.50
C LEU A 67 7.94 24.16 -33.54
N LEU A 68 8.21 22.96 -33.03
CA LEU A 68 9.38 22.70 -32.18
C LEU A 68 10.69 22.77 -32.97
N GLN A 69 10.74 22.23 -34.18
CA GLN A 69 11.92 22.36 -35.05
C GLN A 69 12.23 23.83 -35.37
N GLU A 70 11.20 24.62 -35.68
CA GLU A 70 11.34 26.07 -35.88
C GLU A 70 11.89 26.74 -34.61
N ALA A 71 11.33 26.42 -33.44
CA ALA A 71 11.78 26.99 -32.18
C ALA A 71 13.24 26.63 -31.84
N LEU A 72 13.64 25.38 -32.07
CA LEU A 72 15.02 24.91 -31.86
C LEU A 72 15.99 25.61 -32.82
N GLY A 73 15.65 25.66 -34.11
CA GLY A 73 16.47 26.32 -35.14
C GLY A 73 16.62 27.83 -34.92
N ALA A 74 15.55 28.49 -34.47
CA ALA A 74 15.55 29.92 -34.16
C ALA A 74 16.02 30.25 -32.72
N GLN A 75 16.43 29.25 -31.93
CA GLN A 75 16.86 29.42 -30.53
C GLN A 75 15.82 30.15 -29.67
N LYS A 76 14.53 29.91 -29.95
CA LYS A 76 13.41 30.40 -29.16
C LYS A 76 13.46 29.81 -27.75
N ARG A 77 13.05 30.59 -26.74
CA ARG A 77 12.90 30.12 -25.36
C ARG A 77 11.62 29.30 -25.26
N ILE A 78 11.76 28.04 -24.85
CA ILE A 78 10.67 27.09 -24.67
C ILE A 78 10.38 26.98 -23.17
N LEU A 79 9.12 27.16 -22.78
CA LEU A 79 8.61 26.83 -21.45
C LEU A 79 7.84 25.50 -21.53
N VAL A 80 8.34 24.47 -20.85
CA VAL A 80 7.61 23.22 -20.66
C VAL A 80 6.74 23.31 -19.40
N TRP A 81 5.43 23.17 -19.53
CA TRP A 81 4.50 23.21 -18.40
C TRP A 81 3.95 21.81 -18.12
N GLY A 82 4.28 21.25 -16.96
CA GLY A 82 3.85 19.90 -16.55
C GLY A 82 2.75 19.87 -15.50
N ASP A 83 2.43 18.67 -15.04
CA ASP A 83 1.60 18.44 -13.84
C ASP A 83 2.42 17.87 -12.66
N PHE A 84 1.85 17.97 -11.45
CA PHE A 84 2.54 17.68 -10.19
C PHE A 84 2.61 16.19 -9.83
N ASP A 85 1.90 15.31 -10.53
CA ASP A 85 1.96 13.88 -10.27
C ASP A 85 3.10 13.23 -11.06
N VAL A 86 3.25 11.90 -10.94
CA VAL A 86 4.40 11.22 -11.55
C VAL A 86 4.35 11.22 -13.07
N ASP A 87 3.15 11.20 -13.67
CA ASP A 87 3.01 11.22 -15.13
C ASP A 87 3.47 12.58 -15.66
N GLY A 88 2.98 13.68 -15.08
CA GLY A 88 3.42 15.04 -15.40
C GLY A 88 4.90 15.28 -15.10
N GLN A 89 5.42 14.79 -13.98
CA GLN A 89 6.84 14.92 -13.62
C GLN A 89 7.75 14.18 -14.63
N THR A 90 7.38 12.96 -15.02
CA THR A 90 8.17 12.17 -15.98
C THR A 90 8.05 12.69 -17.40
N SER A 91 6.86 13.14 -17.81
CA SER A 91 6.62 13.85 -19.08
C SER A 91 7.48 15.10 -19.20
N THR A 92 7.50 15.92 -18.14
CA THR A 92 8.31 17.14 -18.09
C THR A 92 9.79 16.81 -18.17
N ALA A 93 10.27 15.86 -17.37
CA ALA A 93 11.68 15.45 -17.38
C ALA A 93 12.13 14.91 -18.75
N LEU A 94 11.26 14.14 -19.42
CA LEU A 94 11.49 13.60 -20.75
C LEU A 94 11.64 14.73 -21.78
N LEU A 95 10.65 15.64 -21.87
CA LEU A 95 10.67 16.71 -22.86
C LEU A 95 11.78 17.73 -22.59
N VAL A 96 12.03 18.07 -21.32
CA VAL A 96 13.14 18.96 -20.94
C VAL A 96 14.49 18.32 -21.28
N GLY A 97 14.68 17.03 -20.97
CA GLY A 97 15.89 16.30 -21.28
C GLY A 97 16.15 16.24 -22.79
N LEU A 98 15.12 15.87 -23.56
CA LEU A 98 15.18 15.82 -25.02
C LEU A 98 15.51 17.18 -25.63
N LEU A 99 14.70 18.20 -25.35
CA LEU A 99 14.83 19.50 -26.00
C LEU A 99 16.14 20.20 -25.64
N ARG A 100 16.66 20.02 -24.41
CA ARG A 100 18.01 20.50 -24.03
C ARG A 100 19.11 19.70 -24.73
N GLY A 101 18.95 18.38 -24.86
CA GLY A 101 19.87 17.54 -25.62
C GLY A 101 19.96 17.96 -27.09
N LEU A 102 18.84 18.39 -27.67
CA LEU A 102 18.76 18.98 -29.01
C LEU A 102 19.29 20.43 -29.10
N GLY A 103 19.87 20.98 -28.03
CA GLY A 103 20.44 22.33 -28.00
C GLY A 103 19.40 23.45 -27.81
N GLY A 104 18.19 23.13 -27.36
CA GLY A 104 17.13 24.09 -27.09
C GLY A 104 17.32 24.88 -25.79
N ARG A 105 16.76 26.10 -25.77
CA ARG A 105 16.70 26.96 -24.56
C ARG A 105 15.42 26.68 -23.79
N VAL A 106 15.50 25.75 -22.84
CA VAL A 106 14.31 25.18 -22.18
C VAL A 106 14.28 25.51 -20.70
N ASN A 107 13.20 26.15 -20.28
CA ASN A 107 12.76 26.24 -18.88
C ASN A 107 11.54 25.35 -18.68
N PHE A 108 11.25 25.01 -17.43
CA PHE A 108 10.06 24.24 -17.10
C PHE A 108 9.37 24.78 -15.86
N TYR A 109 8.10 24.44 -15.72
CA TYR A 109 7.32 24.72 -14.54
C TYR A 109 6.33 23.59 -14.26
N ILE A 110 6.23 23.22 -12.99
CA ILE A 110 5.19 22.35 -12.46
C ILE A 110 4.40 23.15 -11.41
N PRO A 111 3.06 23.17 -11.47
CA PRO A 111 2.24 23.91 -10.51
C PRO A 111 2.36 23.33 -9.09
N VAL A 112 2.39 24.20 -8.09
CA VAL A 112 2.41 23.79 -6.68
C VAL A 112 0.97 23.53 -6.22
N ARG A 113 0.57 22.26 -6.20
CA ARG A 113 -0.80 21.80 -5.90
C ARG A 113 -1.47 22.50 -4.72
N ALA A 114 -0.74 22.74 -3.63
CA ALA A 114 -1.31 23.35 -2.42
C ALA A 114 -1.75 24.81 -2.61
N ARG A 115 -1.11 25.54 -3.53
CA ARG A 115 -1.35 26.97 -3.79
C ARG A 115 -2.16 27.19 -5.05
N GLU A 116 -1.83 26.43 -6.09
CA GLU A 116 -2.36 26.62 -7.43
C GLU A 116 -3.52 25.66 -7.71
N SER A 117 -3.52 24.44 -7.13
CA SER A 117 -4.31 23.30 -7.61
C SER A 117 -3.66 22.66 -8.85
N HIS A 118 -4.45 22.11 -9.78
CA HIS A 118 -4.00 21.48 -11.02
C HIS A 118 -4.21 22.40 -12.22
N GLY A 119 -3.46 22.15 -13.30
CA GLY A 119 -3.63 22.82 -14.59
C GLY A 119 -2.73 24.02 -14.83
N VAL A 120 -3.05 24.80 -15.86
CA VAL A 120 -2.27 25.95 -16.31
C VAL A 120 -2.89 27.24 -15.78
N HIS A 121 -2.34 27.77 -14.69
CA HIS A 121 -2.84 28.99 -14.07
C HIS A 121 -2.34 30.23 -14.81
N LEU A 122 -3.29 31.03 -15.32
CA LEU A 122 -3.01 32.23 -16.11
C LEU A 122 -2.09 33.21 -15.37
N SER A 123 -2.38 33.54 -14.11
CA SER A 123 -1.57 34.51 -13.35
C SER A 123 -0.12 34.08 -13.19
N ARG A 124 0.12 32.78 -13.01
CA ARG A 124 1.47 32.24 -12.91
C ARG A 124 2.16 32.25 -14.26
N LEU A 125 1.45 31.89 -15.33
CA LEU A 125 1.95 31.91 -16.69
C LEU A 125 2.33 33.34 -17.14
N GLU A 126 1.51 34.34 -16.80
CA GLU A 126 1.81 35.76 -17.00
C GLU A 126 3.10 36.16 -16.26
N SER A 127 3.27 35.74 -15.00
CA SER A 127 4.51 36.02 -14.26
C SER A 127 5.76 35.43 -14.94
N LEU A 128 5.64 34.22 -15.50
CA LEU A 128 6.74 33.56 -16.22
C LEU A 128 6.99 34.16 -17.62
N LEU A 129 5.96 34.78 -18.20
CA LEU A 129 6.05 35.51 -19.45
C LEU A 129 6.82 36.82 -19.27
N GLU A 130 6.67 37.47 -18.11
CA GLU A 130 7.43 38.67 -17.72
C GLU A 130 8.89 38.33 -17.39
N ASP A 131 9.12 37.33 -16.52
CA ASP A 131 10.45 36.90 -16.08
C ASP A 131 10.45 35.39 -15.77
N PRO A 132 11.24 34.55 -16.46
CA PRO A 132 12.33 34.88 -17.40
C PRO A 132 11.88 35.20 -18.84
N GLY A 133 10.59 35.09 -19.13
CA GLY A 133 10.02 35.19 -20.47
C GLY A 133 10.29 33.98 -21.35
N PHE A 134 9.35 33.70 -22.26
CA PHE A 134 9.44 32.59 -23.21
C PHE A 134 8.74 32.95 -24.53
N ASP A 135 9.04 32.20 -25.58
CA ASP A 135 8.53 32.42 -26.93
C ASP A 135 7.55 31.31 -27.37
N LEU A 136 7.72 30.11 -26.80
CA LEU A 136 6.86 28.95 -27.01
C LEU A 136 6.47 28.32 -25.67
N LEU A 137 5.18 28.04 -25.49
CA LEU A 137 4.64 27.21 -24.42
C LEU A 137 4.38 25.80 -24.94
N LEU A 138 4.97 24.80 -24.30
CA LEU A 138 4.70 23.38 -24.52
C LEU A 138 4.12 22.80 -23.25
N THR A 139 2.85 22.42 -23.23
CA THR A 139 2.29 21.71 -22.07
C THR A 139 2.51 20.20 -22.21
N CYS A 140 2.59 19.49 -21.11
CA CYS A 140 2.59 18.04 -21.04
C CYS A 140 1.77 17.55 -19.85
N ASP A 141 0.97 16.50 -20.08
CA ASP A 141 0.04 15.94 -19.08
C ASP A 141 -1.02 16.95 -18.58
N THR A 142 -1.20 18.05 -19.30
CA THR A 142 -2.14 19.10 -18.91
C THR A 142 -2.39 20.07 -20.07
N GLY A 143 -3.38 20.95 -19.92
CA GLY A 143 -3.61 22.08 -20.82
C GLY A 143 -4.82 21.93 -21.75
N VAL A 144 -5.42 20.74 -21.90
CA VAL A 144 -6.59 20.58 -22.80
C VAL A 144 -7.81 21.38 -22.35
N THR A 145 -7.91 21.73 -21.06
CA THR A 145 -8.98 22.58 -20.51
C THR A 145 -8.54 24.02 -20.25
N ALA A 146 -7.29 24.38 -20.55
CA ALA A 146 -6.68 25.67 -20.19
C ALA A 146 -6.99 26.81 -21.18
N HIS A 147 -8.25 26.95 -21.59
CA HIS A 147 -8.68 27.89 -22.63
C HIS A 147 -8.17 29.32 -22.41
N ALA A 148 -8.43 29.90 -21.24
CA ALA A 148 -8.05 31.27 -20.93
C ALA A 148 -6.53 31.50 -20.95
N ALA A 149 -5.75 30.52 -20.45
CA ALA A 149 -4.30 30.59 -20.47
C ALA A 149 -3.75 30.51 -21.91
N VAL A 150 -4.29 29.61 -22.73
CA VAL A 150 -3.90 29.46 -24.13
C VAL A 150 -4.25 30.72 -24.94
N GLU A 151 -5.46 31.25 -24.76
CA GLU A 151 -5.91 32.49 -25.42
C GLU A 151 -5.01 33.69 -25.05
N ALA A 152 -4.68 33.85 -23.77
CA ALA A 152 -3.81 34.92 -23.30
C ALA A 152 -2.39 34.80 -23.91
N MET A 153 -1.82 33.60 -23.96
CA MET A 153 -0.50 33.40 -24.55
C MET A 153 -0.46 33.68 -26.05
N ARG A 154 -1.52 33.29 -26.77
CA ARG A 154 -1.66 33.62 -28.19
C ARG A 154 -1.83 35.11 -28.42
N ALA A 155 -2.64 35.78 -27.59
CA ALA A 155 -2.80 37.23 -27.64
C ALA A 155 -1.47 37.95 -27.37
N ALA A 156 -0.61 37.38 -26.53
CA ALA A 156 0.76 37.84 -26.28
C ALA A 156 1.77 37.42 -27.36
N GLY A 157 1.32 36.88 -28.50
CA GLY A 157 2.16 36.52 -29.64
C GLY A 157 3.04 35.28 -29.43
N ARG A 158 2.70 34.42 -28.46
CA ARG A 158 3.45 33.19 -28.16
C ARG A 158 2.88 32.00 -28.90
N THR A 159 3.77 31.11 -29.35
CA THR A 159 3.38 29.81 -29.90
C THR A 159 2.93 28.91 -28.76
N VAL A 160 1.81 28.21 -28.92
CA VAL A 160 1.28 27.30 -27.89
C VAL A 160 1.07 25.92 -28.47
N ILE A 161 1.73 24.92 -27.89
CA ILE A 161 1.54 23.50 -28.17
C ILE A 161 0.99 22.86 -26.90
N VAL A 162 -0.17 22.22 -27.02
CA VAL A 162 -0.77 21.46 -25.92
C VAL A 162 -0.50 19.98 -26.15
N THR A 163 0.15 19.31 -25.19
CA THR A 163 0.20 17.85 -25.14
C THR A 163 -0.45 17.36 -23.84
N ASP A 164 -1.43 16.48 -23.95
CA ASP A 164 -2.29 16.06 -22.84
C ASP A 164 -2.94 14.72 -23.16
N HIS A 165 -3.51 14.04 -22.17
CA HIS A 165 -4.25 12.78 -22.30
C HIS A 165 -5.62 12.79 -21.61
N HIS A 166 -5.93 13.86 -20.89
CA HIS A 166 -7.20 14.06 -20.20
C HIS A 166 -8.39 14.10 -21.17
N GLU A 167 -9.58 13.84 -20.62
CA GLU A 167 -10.85 13.89 -21.36
C GLU A 167 -11.07 15.26 -22.01
N LEU A 168 -11.58 15.24 -23.24
CA LEU A 168 -11.78 16.44 -24.03
C LEU A 168 -12.99 17.23 -23.52
N GLY A 169 -12.86 18.56 -23.44
CA GLY A 169 -14.00 19.45 -23.24
C GLY A 169 -14.88 19.58 -24.49
N GLU A 170 -15.99 20.31 -24.39
CA GLU A 170 -16.88 20.59 -25.54
C GLU A 170 -16.17 21.26 -26.71
N ARG A 171 -15.11 22.02 -26.41
CA ARG A 171 -14.25 22.69 -27.39
C ARG A 171 -12.79 22.43 -27.00
N LEU A 172 -11.91 22.41 -28.00
CA LEU A 172 -10.47 22.39 -27.78
C LEU A 172 -9.94 23.82 -27.52
N PRO A 173 -8.83 23.97 -26.78
CA PRO A 173 -8.20 25.27 -26.60
C PRO A 173 -7.64 25.73 -27.94
N ALA A 174 -7.63 27.04 -28.17
CA ALA A 174 -7.24 27.62 -29.46
C ALA A 174 -5.72 27.58 -29.71
N ALA A 175 -5.00 26.55 -29.28
CA ALA A 175 -3.55 26.40 -29.42
C ALA A 175 -3.11 26.22 -30.89
N ASP A 176 -1.81 26.35 -31.18
CA ASP A 176 -1.27 26.11 -32.53
C ASP A 176 -1.18 24.63 -32.88
N ALA A 177 -1.18 23.76 -31.86
CA ALA A 177 -1.32 22.31 -31.96
C ALA A 177 -1.91 21.76 -30.65
N VAL A 178 -2.84 20.79 -30.73
CA VAL A 178 -3.39 20.08 -29.57
C VAL A 178 -3.21 18.57 -29.75
N VAL A 179 -2.10 18.03 -29.27
CA VAL A 179 -1.80 16.60 -29.33
C VAL A 179 -2.44 15.91 -28.14
N ASN A 180 -3.55 15.21 -28.37
CA ASN A 180 -4.23 14.43 -27.34
C ASN A 180 -4.80 13.13 -27.92
N PRO A 181 -4.45 11.95 -27.36
CA PRO A 181 -4.88 10.64 -27.85
C PRO A 181 -6.40 10.43 -27.77
N ARG A 182 -7.12 11.16 -26.90
CA ARG A 182 -8.59 11.12 -26.80
C ARG A 182 -9.30 11.70 -28.02
N ARG A 183 -8.56 12.31 -28.95
CA ARG A 183 -9.07 12.71 -30.27
C ARG A 183 -9.17 11.54 -31.25
N LEU A 184 -8.59 10.38 -30.93
CA LEU A 184 -8.62 9.17 -31.74
C LEU A 184 -9.81 8.27 -31.38
N PRO A 185 -10.22 7.36 -32.27
CA PRO A 185 -11.18 6.31 -31.93
C PRO A 185 -10.72 5.48 -30.71
N PRO A 186 -11.61 5.07 -29.79
CA PRO A 186 -11.23 4.34 -28.57
C PRO A 186 -10.42 3.05 -28.79
N GLU A 187 -10.60 2.40 -29.94
CA GLU A 187 -9.91 1.19 -30.37
C GLU A 187 -8.50 1.43 -30.93
N HIS A 188 -8.11 2.68 -31.21
CA HIS A 188 -6.80 3.00 -31.73
C HIS A 188 -5.70 2.69 -30.68
N PRO A 189 -4.56 2.08 -31.05
CA PRO A 189 -3.52 1.70 -30.09
C PRO A 189 -2.97 2.85 -29.23
N LEU A 190 -2.97 4.06 -29.78
CA LEU A 190 -2.53 5.29 -29.11
C LEU A 190 -3.59 5.95 -28.21
N ALA A 191 -4.88 5.57 -28.33
CA ALA A 191 -6.00 6.30 -27.71
C ALA A 191 -5.97 6.33 -26.18
N THR A 192 -5.24 5.39 -25.56
CA THR A 192 -5.13 5.24 -24.10
C THR A 192 -3.75 5.58 -23.56
N LEU A 193 -2.92 6.28 -24.35
CA LEU A 193 -1.61 6.72 -23.87
C LEU A 193 -1.76 7.67 -22.67
N PRO A 194 -0.96 7.49 -21.61
CA PRO A 194 -0.82 8.50 -20.56
C PRO A 194 -0.02 9.71 -21.07
N GLY A 195 0.05 10.79 -20.29
CA GLY A 195 0.80 12.01 -20.61
C GLY A 195 2.25 11.71 -21.02
N VAL A 196 2.95 10.83 -20.28
CA VAL A 196 4.34 10.46 -20.61
C VAL A 196 4.43 9.64 -21.90
N GLY A 197 3.36 8.92 -22.24
CA GLY A 197 3.23 8.22 -23.52
C GLY A 197 3.14 9.21 -24.67
N VAL A 198 2.30 10.24 -24.55
CA VAL A 198 2.19 11.33 -25.54
C VAL A 198 3.52 12.07 -25.68
N ALA A 199 4.21 12.34 -24.56
CA ALA A 199 5.52 12.96 -24.56
C ALA A 199 6.58 12.08 -25.26
N TYR A 200 6.54 10.76 -25.08
CA TYR A 200 7.40 9.80 -25.77
C TYR A 200 7.12 9.78 -27.28
N GLU A 201 5.85 9.74 -27.69
CA GLU A 201 5.48 9.79 -29.12
C GLU A 201 5.93 11.10 -29.78
N LEU A 202 5.83 12.23 -29.07
CA LEU A 202 6.37 13.51 -29.55
C LEU A 202 7.90 13.46 -29.69
N ALA A 203 8.59 12.83 -28.73
CA ALA A 203 10.04 12.64 -28.81
C ALA A 203 10.44 11.78 -30.00
N LEU A 204 9.72 10.68 -30.23
CA LEU A 204 9.93 9.79 -31.37
C LEU A 204 9.71 10.52 -32.69
N ALA A 205 8.60 11.25 -32.84
CA ALA A 205 8.29 12.03 -34.04
C ALA A 205 9.33 13.13 -34.31
N LEU A 206 9.78 13.83 -33.26
CA LEU A 206 10.77 14.91 -33.38
C LEU A 206 12.15 14.38 -33.79
N LEU A 207 12.59 13.25 -33.21
CA LEU A 207 13.88 12.62 -33.54
C LEU A 207 13.87 11.93 -34.91
N ASP A 208 12.73 11.43 -35.37
CA ASP A 208 12.58 10.92 -36.74
C ASP A 208 12.70 12.06 -37.76
N ALA A 209 12.05 13.20 -37.49
CA ALA A 209 12.10 14.37 -38.37
C ALA A 209 13.43 15.14 -38.32
N ALA A 210 14.14 15.11 -37.19
CA ALA A 210 15.45 15.73 -37.01
C ALA A 210 16.38 14.84 -36.16
N PRO A 211 17.04 13.83 -36.79
CA PRO A 211 17.96 12.95 -36.07
C PRO A 211 19.12 13.72 -35.44
N ALA A 212 19.39 13.44 -34.17
CA ALA A 212 20.49 14.04 -33.42
C ALA A 212 21.49 12.96 -32.96
N PRO A 213 22.77 13.02 -33.37
CA PRO A 213 23.76 12.04 -32.95
C PRO A 213 23.86 11.94 -31.42
N GLY A 214 23.79 10.72 -30.89
CA GLY A 214 23.94 10.45 -29.46
C GLY A 214 22.67 10.63 -28.62
N ILE A 215 21.51 10.89 -29.24
CA ILE A 215 20.21 10.93 -28.57
C ILE A 215 19.29 9.92 -29.24
N SER A 216 18.77 8.98 -28.44
CA SER A 216 17.82 7.97 -28.89
C SER A 216 16.48 8.13 -28.16
N PRO A 217 15.33 7.83 -28.80
CA PRO A 217 14.06 7.70 -28.08
C PRO A 217 14.16 6.71 -26.92
N ASP A 218 14.97 5.66 -27.07
CA ASP A 218 15.18 4.64 -26.03
C ASP A 218 15.82 5.19 -24.75
N ASP A 219 16.49 6.34 -24.84
CA ASP A 219 17.04 7.08 -23.71
C ASP A 219 15.96 7.74 -22.84
N PHE A 220 14.67 7.47 -23.08
CA PHE A 220 13.58 7.99 -22.25
C PHE A 220 12.59 6.91 -21.78
N LEU A 221 12.77 5.66 -22.24
CA LEU A 221 11.86 4.56 -21.96
C LEU A 221 11.72 4.21 -20.46
N ASP A 222 12.74 4.48 -19.65
CA ASP A 222 12.68 4.27 -18.21
C ASP A 222 11.78 5.29 -17.48
N LEU A 223 11.78 6.55 -17.92
CA LEU A 223 10.84 7.57 -17.47
C LEU A 223 9.42 7.24 -17.95
N THR A 224 9.29 6.80 -19.20
CA THR A 224 8.02 6.36 -19.78
C THR A 224 7.40 5.20 -18.98
N ALA A 225 8.19 4.18 -18.60
CA ALA A 225 7.70 3.10 -17.74
C ALA A 225 7.21 3.60 -16.39
N LEU A 226 7.95 4.53 -15.78
CA LEU A 226 7.63 5.07 -14.47
C LEU A 226 6.30 5.86 -14.49
N GLY A 227 6.10 6.72 -15.49
CA GLY A 227 4.84 7.46 -15.66
C GLY A 227 3.67 6.54 -16.00
N ILE A 228 3.82 5.59 -16.94
CA ILE A 228 2.76 4.63 -17.32
C ILE A 228 2.24 3.86 -16.10
N VAL A 229 3.13 3.37 -15.24
CA VAL A 229 2.72 2.61 -14.05
C VAL A 229 2.07 3.53 -13.02
N ALA A 230 2.59 4.74 -12.82
CA ALA A 230 2.12 5.65 -11.80
C ALA A 230 0.77 6.32 -12.14
N ASP A 231 0.49 6.52 -13.44
CA ASP A 231 -0.83 6.96 -13.94
C ASP A 231 -1.88 5.82 -13.88
N VAL A 232 -1.45 4.58 -13.60
CA VAL A 232 -2.35 3.41 -13.65
C VAL A 232 -2.96 3.25 -15.05
N ALA A 233 -2.17 3.57 -16.08
CA ALA A 233 -2.62 3.57 -17.47
C ALA A 233 -3.07 2.16 -17.91
N LEU A 234 -4.02 2.12 -18.85
CA LEU A 234 -4.54 0.88 -19.41
C LEU A 234 -3.42 0.12 -20.16
N GLN A 235 -3.09 -1.07 -19.68
CA GLN A 235 -2.06 -1.96 -20.21
C GLN A 235 -2.54 -2.70 -21.46
N ARG A 236 -2.82 -1.93 -22.52
CA ARG A 236 -3.23 -2.39 -23.85
C ARG A 236 -2.49 -1.57 -24.92
N GLY A 237 -2.43 -2.11 -26.15
CA GLY A 237 -1.86 -1.42 -27.31
C GLY A 237 -0.49 -0.82 -27.03
N GLU A 238 -0.33 0.45 -27.38
CA GLU A 238 0.95 1.14 -27.33
C GLU A 238 1.46 1.34 -25.90
N ALA A 239 0.57 1.66 -24.95
CA ALA A 239 0.96 1.83 -23.54
C ALA A 239 1.58 0.56 -22.96
N ARG A 240 1.04 -0.62 -23.28
CA ARG A 240 1.62 -1.91 -22.87
C ARG A 240 2.99 -2.14 -23.52
N TYR A 241 3.08 -1.91 -24.83
CA TYR A 241 4.32 -2.08 -25.59
C TYR A 241 5.46 -1.21 -25.01
N LEU A 242 5.16 0.07 -24.77
CA LEU A 242 6.10 1.02 -24.17
C LEU A 242 6.49 0.58 -22.75
N LEU A 243 5.56 0.07 -21.93
CA LEU A 243 5.90 -0.44 -20.61
C LEU A 243 6.79 -1.69 -20.66
N GLN A 244 6.53 -2.63 -21.57
CA GLN A 244 7.37 -3.83 -21.73
C GLN A 244 8.82 -3.45 -22.05
N ARG A 245 9.04 -2.53 -22.99
CA ARG A 245 10.38 -2.03 -23.33
C ARG A 245 10.96 -1.17 -22.21
N GLY A 246 10.14 -0.31 -21.61
CA GLY A 246 10.53 0.61 -20.56
C GLY A 246 10.94 -0.06 -19.26
N LEU A 247 10.31 -1.18 -18.87
CA LEU A 247 10.77 -1.98 -17.74
C LEU A 247 12.19 -2.52 -17.96
N GLN A 248 12.51 -2.97 -19.18
CA GLN A 248 13.87 -3.44 -19.49
C GLN A 248 14.88 -2.29 -19.45
N SER A 249 14.50 -1.11 -19.94
CA SER A 249 15.32 0.10 -19.85
C SER A 249 15.55 0.51 -18.39
N LEU A 250 14.49 0.57 -17.58
CA LEU A 250 14.52 0.98 -16.17
C LEU A 250 15.38 0.04 -15.31
N ARG A 251 15.32 -1.27 -15.54
CA ARG A 251 16.17 -2.27 -14.85
C ARG A 251 17.67 -2.05 -15.10
N ARG A 252 18.02 -1.36 -16.19
CA ARG A 252 19.41 -1.09 -16.62
C ARG A 252 19.72 0.41 -16.67
N THR A 253 18.89 1.25 -16.06
CA THR A 253 19.01 2.71 -16.18
C THR A 253 20.34 3.20 -15.64
N ARG A 254 20.91 4.19 -16.34
CA ARG A 254 22.10 4.91 -15.89
C ARG A 254 21.76 6.23 -15.20
N ARG A 255 20.50 6.67 -15.20
CA ARG A 255 20.11 7.95 -14.58
C ARG A 255 20.40 7.94 -13.09
N ALA A 256 21.23 8.89 -12.67
CA ALA A 256 21.62 9.09 -11.27
C ALA A 256 20.39 9.17 -10.35
N GLY A 257 19.39 9.96 -10.75
CA GLY A 257 18.15 10.13 -10.00
C GLY A 257 17.37 8.85 -9.74
N LEU A 258 17.15 8.03 -10.77
CA LEU A 258 16.39 6.79 -10.65
C LEU A 258 17.12 5.75 -9.81
N ARG A 259 18.45 5.65 -9.95
CA ARG A 259 19.29 4.78 -9.11
C ARG A 259 19.26 5.23 -7.65
N ALA A 260 19.40 6.53 -7.40
CA ALA A 260 19.32 7.10 -6.05
C ALA A 260 17.92 6.86 -5.42
N LEU A 261 16.85 7.03 -6.20
CA LEU A 261 15.48 6.80 -5.74
C LEU A 261 15.23 5.32 -5.41
N ALA A 262 15.71 4.39 -6.23
CA ALA A 262 15.61 2.95 -5.98
C ALA A 262 16.38 2.55 -4.70
N ASN A 263 17.59 3.08 -4.52
CA ASN A 263 18.38 2.87 -3.31
C ASN A 263 17.67 3.41 -2.06
N ALA A 264 17.14 4.64 -2.11
CA ALA A 264 16.35 5.22 -1.02
C ALA A 264 15.07 4.41 -0.74
N ALA A 265 14.55 3.72 -1.75
CA ALA A 265 13.42 2.81 -1.61
C ALA A 265 13.76 1.42 -1.06
N GLY A 266 15.05 1.07 -0.96
CA GLY A 266 15.50 -0.27 -0.63
C GLY A 266 15.15 -1.30 -1.71
N LEU A 267 15.04 -0.86 -2.97
CA LEU A 267 14.68 -1.70 -4.10
C LEU A 267 15.90 -1.99 -4.96
N SER A 268 15.99 -3.22 -5.45
CA SER A 268 16.89 -3.56 -6.56
C SER A 268 16.25 -3.10 -7.86
N LEU A 269 17.04 -2.46 -8.72
CA LEU A 269 16.62 -2.22 -10.11
C LEU A 269 16.61 -3.52 -10.91
N GLU A 270 17.46 -4.49 -10.55
CA GLU A 270 17.43 -5.82 -11.15
C GLU A 270 16.13 -6.53 -10.76
N GLY A 271 15.39 -7.01 -11.76
CA GLY A 271 14.10 -7.66 -11.55
C GLY A 271 12.96 -6.70 -11.15
N LEU A 272 13.14 -5.37 -11.27
CA LEU A 272 12.10 -4.41 -10.93
C LEU A 272 10.80 -4.70 -11.70
N THR A 273 9.68 -4.72 -10.96
CA THR A 273 8.33 -5.00 -11.48
C THR A 273 7.45 -3.75 -11.42
N GLU A 274 6.35 -3.77 -12.16
CA GLU A 274 5.28 -2.78 -12.09
C GLU A 274 4.74 -2.58 -10.67
N GLU A 275 4.65 -3.65 -9.86
CA GLU A 275 4.22 -3.58 -8.46
C GLU A 275 5.22 -2.78 -7.61
N GLN A 276 6.52 -3.04 -7.77
CA GLN A 276 7.57 -2.30 -7.05
C GLN A 276 7.66 -0.84 -7.50
N ILE A 277 7.34 -0.53 -8.76
CA ILE A 277 7.22 0.84 -9.23
C ILE A 277 6.01 1.51 -8.56
N GLY A 278 4.81 0.90 -8.66
CA GLY A 278 3.56 1.47 -8.16
C GLY A 278 3.49 1.63 -6.64
N PHE A 279 4.12 0.73 -5.88
CA PHE A 279 4.12 0.77 -4.41
C PHE A 279 5.45 1.21 -3.78
N GLY A 280 6.52 1.34 -4.57
CA GLY A 280 7.84 1.73 -4.12
C GLY A 280 8.29 3.08 -4.66
N LEU A 281 8.54 3.19 -5.97
CA LEU A 281 9.10 4.41 -6.58
C LEU A 281 8.04 5.51 -6.73
N GLY A 282 6.91 5.21 -7.35
CA GLY A 282 5.81 6.15 -7.61
C GLY A 282 5.33 6.90 -6.36
N PRO A 283 5.11 6.25 -5.21
CA PRO A 283 4.65 6.93 -4.00
C PRO A 283 5.63 7.96 -3.42
N ARG A 284 6.94 7.85 -3.72
CA ARG A 284 7.97 8.82 -3.29
C ARG A 284 7.91 10.09 -4.12
N LEU A 285 7.78 9.94 -5.45
CA LEU A 285 7.59 11.06 -6.37
C LEU A 285 6.25 11.77 -6.13
N ASN A 286 5.18 11.00 -5.95
CA ASN A 286 3.86 11.52 -5.59
C ASN A 286 3.83 12.22 -4.22
N ALA A 287 4.78 11.95 -3.32
CA ALA A 287 4.83 12.65 -2.03
C ALA A 287 5.19 14.13 -2.19
N LEU A 288 5.98 14.49 -3.22
CA LEU A 288 6.27 15.90 -3.54
C LEU A 288 4.98 16.63 -3.90
N GLY A 289 4.28 16.22 -4.97
CA GLY A 289 3.05 16.88 -5.41
C GLY A 289 1.91 16.92 -4.37
N ARG A 290 2.02 16.15 -3.28
CA ARG A 290 1.07 16.16 -2.16
C ARG A 290 1.46 17.06 -1.01
N LEU A 291 2.76 17.18 -0.71
CA LEU A 291 3.25 17.82 0.52
C LEU A 291 4.23 18.97 0.28
N ASP A 292 4.71 19.18 -0.93
CA ASP A 292 5.82 20.09 -1.25
C ASP A 292 5.77 20.53 -2.74
N ASP A 293 6.82 21.18 -3.20
CA ASP A 293 7.06 21.59 -4.58
C ASP A 293 7.53 20.42 -5.46
N ALA A 294 6.74 20.07 -6.48
CA ALA A 294 7.02 18.99 -7.43
C ALA A 294 8.12 19.32 -8.47
N ASN A 295 8.56 20.57 -8.60
CA ASN A 295 9.64 20.95 -9.52
C ASN A 295 10.95 20.21 -9.20
N ALA A 296 11.18 19.85 -7.93
CA ALA A 296 12.35 19.06 -7.51
C ALA A 296 12.40 17.65 -8.13
N ALA A 297 11.27 17.09 -8.57
CA ALA A 297 11.24 15.79 -9.24
C ALA A 297 11.93 15.85 -10.61
N VAL A 298 11.69 16.92 -11.38
CA VAL A 298 12.33 17.10 -12.69
C VAL A 298 13.84 17.22 -12.53
N GLU A 299 14.31 17.96 -11.53
CA GLU A 299 15.73 18.05 -11.20
C GLU A 299 16.31 16.67 -10.86
N LEU A 300 15.64 15.90 -9.99
CA LEU A 300 16.06 14.52 -9.67
C LEU A 300 16.18 13.66 -10.92
N LEU A 301 15.18 13.69 -11.81
CA LEU A 301 15.11 12.83 -12.99
C LEU A 301 16.05 13.25 -14.12
N THR A 302 16.57 14.49 -14.11
CA THR A 302 17.42 15.05 -15.17
C THR A 302 18.87 15.33 -14.74
N THR A 303 19.17 15.34 -13.44
CA THR A 303 20.54 15.62 -12.97
C THR A 303 21.52 14.49 -13.30
N ALA A 304 22.74 14.87 -13.66
CA ALA A 304 23.88 13.96 -13.81
C ALA A 304 24.78 13.91 -12.55
N ASP A 305 24.53 14.78 -11.56
CA ASP A 305 25.27 14.80 -10.30
C ASP A 305 24.70 13.76 -9.32
N GLU A 306 25.49 12.71 -9.07
CA GLU A 306 25.16 11.60 -8.15
C GLU A 306 24.92 12.06 -6.71
N THR A 307 25.67 13.06 -6.25
CA THR A 307 25.52 13.63 -4.89
C THR A 307 24.20 14.37 -4.80
N ARG A 308 23.89 15.19 -5.81
CA ARG A 308 22.63 15.92 -5.89
C ARG A 308 21.44 14.97 -6.00
N ALA A 309 21.54 13.93 -6.84
CA ALA A 309 20.54 12.89 -6.98
C ALA A 309 20.26 12.19 -5.64
N THR A 310 21.31 11.82 -4.90
CA THR A 310 21.19 11.20 -3.57
C THR A 310 20.50 12.13 -2.58
N ALA A 311 20.89 13.39 -2.52
CA ALA A 311 20.27 14.37 -1.62
C ALA A 311 18.78 14.57 -1.92
N LEU A 312 18.41 14.68 -3.19
CA LEU A 312 17.02 14.78 -3.62
C LEU A 312 16.25 13.50 -3.27
N ALA A 313 16.77 12.31 -3.60
CA ALA A 313 16.12 11.03 -3.29
C ALA A 313 15.85 10.85 -1.79
N LEU A 314 16.79 11.24 -0.92
CA LEU A 314 16.60 11.21 0.54
C LEU A 314 15.52 12.20 1.01
N ARG A 315 15.43 13.39 0.41
CA ARG A 315 14.33 14.34 0.67
C ARG A 315 12.99 13.72 0.29
N LEU A 316 12.89 13.06 -0.86
CA LEU A 316 11.66 12.38 -1.29
C LEU A 316 11.28 11.24 -0.35
N GLU A 317 12.25 10.48 0.17
CA GLU A 317 11.98 9.45 1.17
C GLU A 317 11.45 10.04 2.49
N ALA A 318 12.03 11.15 2.95
CA ALA A 318 11.54 11.85 4.15
C ALA A 318 10.10 12.37 3.96
N LEU A 319 9.80 12.97 2.80
CA LEU A 319 8.43 13.41 2.44
C LEU A 319 7.46 12.23 2.35
N ASN A 320 7.89 11.13 1.76
CA ASN A 320 7.14 9.89 1.67
C ASN A 320 6.79 9.32 3.06
N ALA A 321 7.77 9.28 3.97
CA ALA A 321 7.58 8.86 5.35
C ALA A 321 6.59 9.78 6.09
N ARG A 322 6.74 11.10 5.95
CA ARG A 322 5.80 12.09 6.50
C ARG A 322 4.39 11.91 5.95
N ARG A 323 4.25 11.72 4.64
CA ARG A 323 2.95 11.45 3.98
C ARG A 323 2.29 10.21 4.54
N ARG A 324 3.04 9.11 4.73
CA ARG A 324 2.51 7.88 5.34
C ARG A 324 2.05 8.10 6.78
N PHE A 325 2.85 8.81 7.58
CA PHE A 325 2.50 9.15 8.96
C PHE A 325 1.20 9.96 9.03
N LEU A 326 1.09 11.03 8.24
CA LEU A 326 -0.12 11.86 8.17
C LEU A 326 -1.34 11.06 7.67
N THR A 327 -1.14 10.16 6.69
CA THR A 327 -2.21 9.28 6.19
C THR A 327 -2.74 8.38 7.30
N ASP A 328 -1.85 7.78 8.09
CA ASP A 328 -2.23 6.91 9.19
C ASP A 328 -2.95 7.70 10.31
N GLN A 329 -2.47 8.90 10.65
CA GLN A 329 -3.14 9.78 11.62
C GLN A 329 -4.57 10.15 11.18
N VAL A 330 -4.74 10.61 9.94
CA VAL A 330 -6.06 10.97 9.40
C VAL A 330 -6.97 9.74 9.33
N TYR A 331 -6.45 8.58 8.93
CA TYR A 331 -7.20 7.33 8.90
C TYR A 331 -7.70 6.91 10.29
N ARG A 332 -6.81 6.90 11.30
CA ARG A 332 -7.19 6.58 12.69
C ARG A 332 -8.21 7.59 13.24
N ALA A 333 -8.04 8.87 12.96
CA ALA A 333 -8.99 9.91 13.37
C ALA A 333 -10.37 9.73 12.72
N ALA A 334 -10.41 9.47 11.41
CA ALA A 334 -11.64 9.21 10.69
C ALA A 334 -12.37 7.95 11.22
N ARG A 335 -11.62 6.86 11.48
CA ARG A 335 -12.17 5.66 12.12
C ARG A 335 -12.72 5.94 13.52
N ALA A 336 -11.99 6.69 14.34
CA ALA A 336 -12.48 7.06 15.68
C ALA A 336 -13.77 7.90 15.62
N GLN A 337 -13.97 8.73 14.59
CA GLN A 337 -15.25 9.43 14.39
C GLN A 337 -16.39 8.44 14.06
N LEU A 338 -16.13 7.44 13.21
CA LEU A 338 -17.11 6.39 12.88
C LEU A 338 -17.43 5.48 14.08
N GLU A 339 -16.43 5.16 14.91
CA GLU A 339 -16.61 4.36 16.13
C GLU A 339 -17.42 5.11 17.19
N ARG A 340 -17.22 6.44 17.32
CA ARG A 340 -18.01 7.29 18.22
C ARG A 340 -19.45 7.50 17.74
N ASN A 341 -19.68 7.47 16.43
CA ASN A 341 -21.01 7.59 15.85
C ASN A 341 -21.23 6.53 14.75
N PRO A 342 -21.57 5.28 15.13
CA PRO A 342 -21.75 4.19 14.19
C PRO A 342 -22.85 4.43 13.15
N ALA A 343 -23.80 5.33 13.42
CA ALA A 343 -24.84 5.70 12.45
C ALA A 343 -24.23 6.33 11.18
N LEU A 344 -23.10 7.03 11.26
CA LEU A 344 -22.42 7.61 10.10
C LEU A 344 -21.92 6.55 9.11
N ALA A 345 -21.53 5.37 9.59
CA ALA A 345 -21.13 4.25 8.74
C ALA A 345 -22.32 3.60 8.02
N GLN A 346 -23.55 3.83 8.50
CA GLN A 346 -24.78 3.30 7.91
C GLN A 346 -25.35 4.19 6.81
N TYR A 347 -24.84 5.42 6.65
CA TYR A 347 -25.24 6.31 5.56
C TYR A 347 -24.76 5.74 4.21
N PRO A 348 -25.52 5.92 3.11
CA PRO A 348 -25.09 5.45 1.79
C PRO A 348 -23.77 6.11 1.35
N VAL A 349 -23.38 7.23 1.97
CA VAL A 349 -22.09 7.89 1.78
C VAL A 349 -21.52 8.33 3.12
N ILE A 350 -20.23 8.10 3.32
CA ILE A 350 -19.52 8.54 4.53
C ILE A 350 -18.98 9.94 4.29
N VAL A 351 -19.41 10.91 5.11
CA VAL A 351 -18.93 12.30 5.02
C VAL A 351 -18.37 12.74 6.37
N LEU A 352 -17.06 12.92 6.44
CA LEU A 352 -16.34 13.31 7.66
C LEU A 352 -15.52 14.57 7.40
N GLY A 353 -15.28 15.35 8.46
CA GLY A 353 -14.44 16.53 8.38
C GLY A 353 -13.76 16.81 9.71
N GLN A 354 -12.54 17.34 9.66
CA GLN A 354 -11.81 17.77 10.85
C GLN A 354 -10.82 18.88 10.50
N GLU A 355 -10.59 19.78 11.47
CA GLU A 355 -9.49 20.74 11.42
C GLU A 355 -8.12 20.03 11.42
N GLY A 356 -7.15 20.62 10.71
CA GLY A 356 -5.78 20.12 10.66
C GLY A 356 -5.54 18.90 9.75
N TRP A 357 -6.57 18.36 9.08
CA TRP A 357 -6.39 17.30 8.10
C TRP A 357 -5.69 17.81 6.83
N PRO A 358 -4.53 17.26 6.42
CA PRO A 358 -3.83 17.76 5.24
C PRO A 358 -4.58 17.45 3.94
N GLY A 359 -4.89 18.47 3.13
CA GLY A 359 -5.58 18.32 1.85
C GLY A 359 -4.92 17.35 0.87
N GLY A 360 -3.58 17.27 0.86
CA GLY A 360 -2.83 16.33 0.01
C GLY A 360 -2.98 14.84 0.40
N VAL A 361 -3.57 14.56 1.57
CA VAL A 361 -3.67 13.22 2.17
C VAL A 361 -5.12 12.73 2.26
N VAL A 362 -6.10 13.61 2.44
CA VAL A 362 -7.52 13.21 2.65
C VAL A 362 -8.05 12.31 1.53
N GLY A 363 -7.67 12.53 0.27
CA GLY A 363 -8.09 11.67 -0.84
C GLY A 363 -7.55 10.23 -0.77
N ILE A 364 -6.36 10.02 -0.17
CA ILE A 364 -5.79 8.69 0.05
C ILE A 364 -6.59 7.95 1.11
N VAL A 365 -6.92 8.64 2.20
CA VAL A 365 -7.70 8.06 3.30
C VAL A 365 -9.14 7.78 2.87
N ALA A 366 -9.74 8.67 2.09
CA ALA A 366 -11.07 8.44 1.51
C ALA A 366 -11.11 7.14 0.70
N ASN A 367 -10.09 6.88 -0.14
CA ASN A 367 -10.02 5.64 -0.91
C ASN A 367 -9.92 4.40 -0.03
N ARG A 368 -9.11 4.46 1.04
CA ARG A 368 -8.98 3.35 1.99
C ARG A 368 -10.30 3.06 2.70
N LEU A 369 -11.03 4.10 3.12
CA LEU A 369 -12.35 3.92 3.73
C LEU A 369 -13.40 3.42 2.73
N VAL A 370 -13.28 3.72 1.44
CA VAL A 370 -14.12 3.09 0.40
C VAL A 370 -13.89 1.57 0.40
N GLU A 371 -12.64 1.13 0.45
CA GLU A 371 -12.28 -0.30 0.51
C GLU A 371 -12.82 -0.98 1.78
N ASP A 372 -12.71 -0.30 2.94
CA ASP A 372 -13.13 -0.86 4.23
C ASP A 372 -14.67 -0.98 4.35
N TYR A 373 -15.42 -0.02 3.81
CA TYR A 373 -16.88 0.10 4.03
C TYR A 373 -17.73 -0.22 2.79
N GLY A 374 -17.14 -0.36 1.60
CA GLY A 374 -17.86 -0.62 0.35
C GLY A 374 -18.84 0.52 -0.03
N ARG A 375 -18.52 1.77 0.31
CA ARG A 375 -19.39 2.94 0.12
C ARG A 375 -18.58 4.16 -0.31
N PRO A 376 -19.16 5.12 -1.05
CA PRO A 376 -18.50 6.39 -1.32
C PRO A 376 -18.11 7.10 -0.03
N VAL A 377 -16.96 7.77 -0.06
CA VAL A 377 -16.40 8.51 1.08
C VAL A 377 -15.96 9.89 0.65
N ILE A 378 -16.33 10.91 1.43
CA ILE A 378 -15.85 12.28 1.28
C ILE A 378 -15.23 12.73 2.60
N LEU A 379 -13.96 13.11 2.55
CA LEU A 379 -13.22 13.66 3.69
C LEU A 379 -12.92 15.14 3.47
N PHE A 380 -13.23 15.95 4.47
CA PHE A 380 -13.04 17.41 4.45
C PHE A 380 -11.91 17.86 5.37
N SER A 381 -10.99 18.65 4.81
CA SER A 381 -10.10 19.51 5.58
C SER A 381 -10.86 20.77 5.95
N LEU A 382 -11.09 21.01 7.25
CA LEU A 382 -11.71 22.25 7.73
C LEU A 382 -10.63 23.31 7.92
N GLY A 383 -10.74 24.41 7.17
CA GLY A 383 -9.79 25.52 7.21
C GLY A 383 -10.19 26.59 8.24
N GLU A 384 -9.18 27.32 8.72
CA GLU A 384 -9.37 28.49 9.60
C GLU A 384 -10.11 29.65 8.91
N ASP A 385 -10.14 29.64 7.57
CA ASP A 385 -10.91 30.56 6.71
C ASP A 385 -12.43 30.27 6.72
N GLY A 386 -12.88 29.30 7.52
CA GLY A 386 -14.28 28.88 7.57
C GLY A 386 -14.70 28.02 6.38
N LEU A 387 -13.76 27.60 5.53
CA LEU A 387 -14.03 26.78 4.35
C LEU A 387 -13.66 25.31 4.58
N ALA A 388 -14.53 24.41 4.16
CA ALA A 388 -14.28 22.98 4.13
C ALA A 388 -13.90 22.55 2.71
N ARG A 389 -12.70 21.99 2.54
CA ARG A 389 -12.20 21.48 1.25
C ARG A 389 -12.19 19.96 1.26
N GLY A 390 -13.00 19.35 0.40
CA GLY A 390 -13.31 17.93 0.38
C GLY A 390 -12.66 17.16 -0.76
N SER A 391 -12.26 15.92 -0.48
CA SER A 391 -11.92 14.94 -1.50
C SER A 391 -12.80 13.71 -1.39
N ALA A 392 -13.41 13.34 -2.51
CA ALA A 392 -14.37 12.24 -2.62
C ALA A 392 -13.78 11.06 -3.38
N ARG A 393 -14.14 9.85 -2.96
CA ARG A 393 -13.91 8.58 -3.68
C ARG A 393 -15.21 7.78 -3.72
N SER A 394 -15.46 7.11 -4.84
CA SER A 394 -16.71 6.39 -5.09
C SER A 394 -16.52 4.88 -5.15
N VAL A 395 -17.65 4.17 -5.29
CA VAL A 395 -17.73 2.74 -5.62
C VAL A 395 -18.31 2.55 -7.02
N GLU A 396 -18.10 1.37 -7.61
CA GLU A 396 -18.68 1.02 -8.91
C GLU A 396 -20.20 1.22 -8.91
N GLY A 397 -20.72 1.77 -10.02
CA GLY A 397 -22.14 2.09 -10.18
C GLY A 397 -22.60 3.41 -9.56
N ILE A 398 -21.72 4.16 -8.87
CA ILE A 398 -22.06 5.45 -8.27
C ILE A 398 -21.21 6.58 -8.87
N HIS A 399 -21.85 7.50 -9.59
CA HIS A 399 -21.20 8.71 -10.09
C HIS A 399 -21.13 9.79 -8.99
N ILE A 400 -19.97 9.92 -8.33
CA ILE A 400 -19.85 10.79 -7.16
C ILE A 400 -19.92 12.28 -7.51
N THR A 401 -19.37 12.70 -8.64
CA THR A 401 -19.43 14.11 -9.08
C THR A 401 -20.87 14.56 -9.33
N GLU A 402 -21.72 13.75 -9.96
CA GLU A 402 -23.15 14.04 -10.14
C GLU A 402 -23.88 14.16 -8.80
N ALA A 403 -23.59 13.27 -7.85
CA ALA A 403 -24.18 13.31 -6.52
C ALA A 403 -23.78 14.59 -5.77
N ILE A 404 -22.52 15.02 -5.89
CA ILE A 404 -22.03 16.29 -5.36
C ILE A 404 -22.71 17.47 -6.07
N ALA A 405 -22.80 17.45 -7.40
CA ALA A 405 -23.42 18.51 -8.20
C ALA A 405 -24.90 18.73 -7.86
N ALA A 406 -25.60 17.67 -7.43
CA ALA A 406 -26.97 17.79 -6.93
C ALA A 406 -27.11 18.66 -5.66
N GLN A 407 -26.00 18.97 -4.99
CA GLN A 407 -25.91 19.85 -3.81
C GLN A 407 -25.35 21.24 -4.13
N LYS A 408 -25.37 21.67 -5.41
CA LYS A 408 -24.75 22.92 -5.89
C LYS A 408 -25.04 24.17 -5.07
N ASP A 409 -26.21 24.26 -4.45
CA ASP A 409 -26.62 25.45 -3.68
C ASP A 409 -25.80 25.63 -2.38
N LEU A 410 -25.12 24.58 -1.93
CA LEU A 410 -24.22 24.59 -0.77
C LEU A 410 -22.74 24.73 -1.16
N LEU A 411 -22.41 24.66 -2.46
CA LEU A 411 -21.04 24.49 -2.94
C LEU A 411 -20.45 25.81 -3.44
N LEU A 412 -19.22 26.09 -3.04
CA LEU A 412 -18.40 27.17 -3.59
C LEU A 412 -17.72 26.74 -4.89
N SER A 413 -17.29 25.48 -4.95
CA SER A 413 -16.73 24.86 -6.15
C SER A 413 -16.83 23.34 -6.07
N PHE A 414 -16.88 22.67 -7.22
CA PHE A 414 -16.77 21.22 -7.31
C PHE A 414 -16.32 20.78 -8.71
N GLY A 415 -15.77 19.57 -8.82
CA GLY A 415 -15.37 18.98 -10.09
C GLY A 415 -14.73 17.61 -9.93
N GLY A 416 -14.52 16.91 -11.04
CA GLY A 416 -13.84 15.61 -11.08
C GLY A 416 -14.62 14.57 -11.88
N HIS A 417 -14.27 13.30 -11.69
CA HIS A 417 -14.71 12.15 -12.47
C HIS A 417 -15.68 11.25 -11.68
N PRO A 418 -16.40 10.33 -12.34
CA PRO A 418 -17.36 9.43 -11.68
C PRO A 418 -16.86 8.75 -10.40
N MET A 419 -15.58 8.38 -10.33
CA MET A 419 -14.98 7.67 -9.19
C MET A 419 -14.22 8.55 -8.19
N ALA A 420 -13.94 9.82 -8.53
CA ALA A 420 -13.17 10.71 -7.68
C ALA A 420 -13.49 12.18 -7.98
N ALA A 421 -13.75 12.97 -6.94
CA ALA A 421 -14.08 14.38 -7.08
C ALA A 421 -13.47 15.25 -5.97
N GLY A 422 -13.40 16.56 -6.23
CA GLY A 422 -13.09 17.59 -5.25
C GLY A 422 -14.28 18.54 -5.09
N CYS A 423 -14.46 19.10 -3.90
CA CYS A 423 -15.46 20.14 -3.65
C CYS A 423 -15.06 21.06 -2.50
N ALA A 424 -15.65 22.26 -2.47
CA ALA A 424 -15.51 23.21 -1.38
C ALA A 424 -16.87 23.79 -0.98
N LEU A 425 -17.08 23.99 0.32
CA LEU A 425 -18.26 24.62 0.91
C LEU A 425 -17.88 25.36 2.18
N LYS A 426 -18.81 26.11 2.79
CA LYS A 426 -18.60 26.64 4.14
C LYS A 426 -18.66 25.52 5.16
N THR A 427 -17.85 25.59 6.21
CA THR A 427 -17.80 24.58 7.28
C THR A 427 -19.16 24.39 7.97
N GLU A 428 -19.93 25.47 8.13
CA GLU A 428 -21.28 25.44 8.72
C GLU A 428 -22.31 24.63 7.91
N ASP A 429 -22.11 24.51 6.59
CA ASP A 429 -23.03 23.81 5.68
C ASP A 429 -22.76 22.29 5.62
N LEU A 430 -21.68 21.80 6.25
CA LEU A 430 -21.26 20.40 6.19
C LEU A 430 -22.34 19.40 6.68
N PRO A 431 -23.10 19.66 7.76
CA PRO A 431 -24.20 18.79 8.17
C PRO A 431 -25.32 18.73 7.11
N ALA A 432 -25.70 19.87 6.54
CA ALA A 432 -26.74 19.94 5.51
C ALA A 432 -26.30 19.21 4.23
N PHE A 433 -25.04 19.37 3.83
CA PHE A 433 -24.43 18.68 2.71
C PHE A 433 -24.44 17.15 2.90
N ARG A 434 -24.07 16.66 4.09
CA ARG A 434 -24.11 15.22 4.42
C ARG A 434 -25.52 14.64 4.24
N GLU A 435 -26.54 15.31 4.77
CA GLU A 435 -27.94 14.87 4.67
C GLU A 435 -28.47 14.95 3.23
N GLY A 436 -28.13 16.00 2.48
CA GLY A 436 -28.50 16.14 1.08
C GLY A 436 -27.90 15.03 0.20
N LEU A 437 -26.61 14.73 0.41
CA LEU A 437 -25.92 13.67 -0.32
C LEU A 437 -26.45 12.28 0.04
N ALA A 438 -26.70 12.02 1.32
CA ALA A 438 -27.28 10.77 1.78
C ALA A 438 -28.67 10.51 1.18
N ARG A 439 -29.51 11.55 1.09
CA ARG A 439 -30.81 11.46 0.42
C ARG A 439 -30.67 11.17 -1.07
N SER A 440 -29.73 11.82 -1.74
CA SER A 440 -29.49 11.65 -3.19
C SER A 440 -29.04 10.23 -3.56
N LEU A 441 -28.37 9.54 -2.63
CA LEU A 441 -27.85 8.18 -2.82
C LEU A 441 -28.73 7.09 -2.16
N LYS A 442 -29.85 7.46 -1.53
CA LYS A 442 -30.73 6.52 -0.85
C LYS A 442 -31.26 5.46 -1.82
N GLY A 443 -31.12 4.19 -1.46
CA GLY A 443 -31.57 3.05 -2.27
C GLY A 443 -30.67 2.70 -3.47
N ARG A 444 -29.62 3.49 -3.74
CA ARG A 444 -28.63 3.16 -4.79
C ARG A 444 -27.49 2.28 -4.30
N ILE A 445 -27.32 2.18 -2.98
CA ILE A 445 -26.25 1.44 -2.32
C ILE A 445 -26.89 0.45 -1.35
N PRO A 446 -26.54 -0.85 -1.43
CA PRO A 446 -27.11 -1.86 -0.54
C PRO A 446 -26.67 -1.64 0.91
N PRO A 447 -27.45 -2.08 1.92
CA PRO A 447 -27.11 -1.93 3.34
C PRO A 447 -25.75 -2.53 3.74
N GLU A 448 -25.29 -3.56 3.04
CA GLU A 448 -23.99 -4.20 3.26
C GLU A 448 -22.82 -3.51 2.53
N GLY A 449 -23.09 -2.46 1.74
CA GLY A 449 -22.13 -1.83 0.84
C GLY A 449 -21.95 -2.58 -0.47
N VAL A 450 -21.40 -1.91 -1.48
CA VAL A 450 -21.09 -2.52 -2.78
C VAL A 450 -19.86 -3.42 -2.61
N GLN A 451 -20.06 -4.74 -2.64
CA GLN A 451 -18.98 -5.72 -2.70
C GLN A 451 -18.89 -6.27 -4.13
N ALA A 452 -17.81 -5.96 -4.84
CA ALA A 452 -17.57 -6.57 -6.16
C ALA A 452 -17.24 -8.05 -5.99
N ALA A 453 -17.92 -8.92 -6.75
CA ALA A 453 -17.56 -10.33 -6.81
C ALA A 453 -16.16 -10.47 -7.45
N LEU A 454 -15.29 -11.25 -6.82
CA LEU A 454 -13.95 -11.51 -7.33
C LEU A 454 -14.04 -12.40 -8.58
N LYS A 455 -13.56 -11.89 -9.71
CA LYS A 455 -13.44 -12.68 -10.94
C LYS A 455 -12.19 -13.54 -10.83
N VAL A 456 -12.37 -14.84 -10.65
CA VAL A 456 -11.28 -15.83 -10.63
C VAL A 456 -11.07 -16.31 -12.05
N ASP A 457 -9.81 -16.27 -12.50
CA ASP A 457 -9.44 -16.62 -13.87
C ASP A 457 -9.41 -18.14 -14.09
N ALA A 458 -8.88 -18.89 -13.12
CA ALA A 458 -8.82 -20.34 -13.18
C ALA A 458 -8.77 -20.98 -11.78
N GLU A 459 -9.24 -22.23 -11.70
CA GLU A 459 -8.95 -23.09 -10.56
C GLU A 459 -7.55 -23.68 -10.73
N LEU A 460 -6.67 -23.44 -9.76
CA LEU A 460 -5.31 -23.94 -9.76
C LEU A 460 -5.00 -24.43 -8.35
N PRO A 461 -4.78 -25.74 -8.15
CA PRO A 461 -4.34 -26.26 -6.86
C PRO A 461 -2.94 -25.74 -6.51
N LEU A 462 -2.68 -25.52 -5.22
CA LEU A 462 -1.37 -25.04 -4.76
C LEU A 462 -0.25 -26.05 -5.07
N GLU A 463 -0.59 -27.33 -5.17
CA GLU A 463 0.29 -28.44 -5.52
C GLU A 463 0.75 -28.42 -6.98
N ALA A 464 -0.02 -27.76 -7.85
CA ALA A 464 0.34 -27.60 -9.26
C ALA A 464 1.31 -26.44 -9.50
N LEU A 465 1.61 -25.64 -8.47
CA LEU A 465 2.51 -24.51 -8.59
C LEU A 465 3.97 -24.97 -8.66
N SER A 466 4.66 -24.52 -9.70
CA SER A 466 6.10 -24.69 -9.87
C SER A 466 6.74 -23.38 -10.33
N LEU A 467 8.07 -23.27 -10.19
CA LEU A 467 8.81 -22.08 -10.66
C LEU A 467 8.65 -21.89 -12.16
N GLU A 468 8.62 -22.98 -12.94
CA GLU A 468 8.42 -22.97 -14.38
C GLU A 468 7.03 -22.41 -14.73
N LEU A 469 5.97 -22.86 -14.04
CA LEU A 469 4.63 -22.32 -14.23
C LEU A 469 4.56 -20.83 -13.87
N ALA A 470 5.19 -20.43 -12.76
CA ALA A 470 5.23 -19.02 -12.36
C ALA A 470 5.97 -18.16 -13.39
N ALA A 471 7.10 -18.64 -13.93
CA ALA A 471 7.84 -17.96 -14.99
C ALA A 471 7.01 -17.85 -16.28
N ASP A 472 6.26 -18.90 -16.64
CA ASP A 472 5.34 -18.87 -17.78
C ASP A 472 4.21 -17.85 -17.58
N LEU A 473 3.65 -17.75 -16.37
CA LEU A 473 2.64 -16.75 -16.01
C LEU A 473 3.18 -15.32 -16.03
N GLU A 474 4.44 -15.10 -15.64
CA GLU A 474 5.09 -13.78 -15.69
C GLU A 474 5.26 -13.27 -17.14
N ARG A 475 5.19 -14.13 -18.16
CA ARG A 475 5.15 -13.68 -19.57
C ARG A 475 3.90 -12.84 -19.89
N LEU A 476 2.84 -12.94 -19.09
CA LEU A 476 1.65 -12.10 -19.20
C LEU A 476 1.86 -10.69 -18.63
N ALA A 477 2.92 -10.48 -17.85
CA ALA A 477 3.30 -9.17 -17.35
C ALA A 477 3.72 -8.24 -18.50
N PRO A 478 3.74 -6.91 -18.32
CA PRO A 478 3.42 -6.18 -17.09
C PRO A 478 1.93 -6.25 -16.74
N PHE A 479 1.64 -6.33 -15.44
CA PHE A 479 0.27 -6.31 -14.92
C PHE A 479 -0.20 -4.89 -14.58
N GLY A 480 -1.50 -4.65 -14.59
CA GLY A 480 -2.06 -3.33 -14.29
C GLY A 480 -3.51 -3.19 -14.74
N ALA A 481 -4.01 -1.96 -14.79
CA ALA A 481 -5.34 -1.71 -15.34
C ALA A 481 -5.43 -2.24 -16.77
N GLY A 482 -6.53 -2.91 -17.14
CA GLY A 482 -6.68 -3.55 -18.46
C GLY A 482 -5.93 -4.88 -18.65
N ASN A 483 -4.96 -5.21 -17.78
CA ASN A 483 -4.26 -6.50 -17.74
C ASN A 483 -3.93 -6.92 -16.29
N PRO A 484 -4.94 -7.26 -15.46
CA PRO A 484 -4.71 -7.60 -14.06
C PRO A 484 -3.86 -8.88 -13.95
N GLN A 485 -3.20 -9.04 -12.81
CA GLN A 485 -2.53 -10.29 -12.50
C GLN A 485 -3.56 -11.44 -12.43
N PRO A 486 -3.28 -12.62 -12.99
CA PRO A 486 -4.19 -13.76 -12.91
C PRO A 486 -4.53 -14.13 -11.47
N LEU A 487 -5.82 -14.24 -11.17
CA LEU A 487 -6.36 -14.65 -9.89
C LEU A 487 -6.76 -16.12 -9.94
N PHE A 488 -6.16 -16.92 -9.07
CA PHE A 488 -6.38 -18.37 -9.01
C PHE A 488 -7.18 -18.78 -7.78
N LEU A 489 -7.92 -19.88 -7.88
CA LEU A 489 -8.65 -20.48 -6.76
C LEU A 489 -8.03 -21.81 -6.34
N GLY A 490 -7.60 -21.89 -5.07
CA GLY A 490 -7.22 -23.14 -4.41
C GLY A 490 -8.31 -23.58 -3.43
N ARG A 491 -8.75 -24.84 -3.48
CA ARG A 491 -9.91 -25.32 -2.71
C ARG A 491 -9.57 -26.05 -1.43
N GLY A 492 -10.46 -25.94 -0.44
CA GLY A 492 -10.49 -26.80 0.75
C GLY A 492 -9.23 -26.71 1.62
N LEU A 493 -8.58 -25.55 1.63
CA LEU A 493 -7.37 -25.27 2.39
C LEU A 493 -7.68 -25.16 3.89
N GLN A 494 -6.70 -25.44 4.73
CA GLN A 494 -6.80 -25.32 6.18
C GLN A 494 -5.59 -24.55 6.73
N ILE A 495 -5.82 -23.56 7.60
CA ILE A 495 -4.72 -22.84 8.25
C ILE A 495 -4.01 -23.78 9.23
N ARG A 496 -2.67 -23.77 9.18
CA ARG A 496 -1.79 -24.49 10.11
C ARG A 496 -1.02 -23.57 11.03
N GLU A 497 -0.53 -22.47 10.48
CA GLU A 497 0.30 -21.54 11.21
C GLU A 497 0.07 -20.12 10.69
N VAL A 498 0.08 -19.13 11.58
CA VAL A 498 0.01 -17.72 11.23
C VAL A 498 1.10 -16.99 11.98
N ARG A 499 1.94 -16.26 11.25
CA ARG A 499 3.00 -15.41 11.82
C ARG A 499 2.80 -13.96 11.38
N PRO A 500 2.75 -12.99 12.31
CA PRO A 500 2.79 -11.58 11.94
C PRO A 500 4.15 -11.24 11.30
N ILE A 501 4.14 -10.40 10.26
CA ILE A 501 5.35 -9.93 9.56
C ILE A 501 5.26 -8.43 9.25
N GLY A 502 6.42 -7.80 9.05
CA GLY A 502 6.52 -6.37 8.77
C GLY A 502 6.54 -5.50 10.02
N ARG A 503 6.75 -4.19 9.83
CA ARG A 503 6.76 -3.23 10.94
C ARG A 503 5.41 -3.27 11.65
N GLU A 504 5.44 -3.34 12.98
CA GLU A 504 4.26 -3.41 13.86
C GLU A 504 3.32 -4.62 13.59
N GLY A 505 3.76 -5.65 12.86
CA GLY A 505 2.93 -6.82 12.56
C GLY A 505 1.79 -6.55 11.57
N ALA A 506 1.92 -5.52 10.72
CA ALA A 506 0.89 -5.08 9.79
C ALA A 506 0.43 -6.12 8.74
N HIS A 507 1.22 -7.18 8.53
CA HIS A 507 0.93 -8.25 7.56
C HIS A 507 1.05 -9.62 8.23
N ARG A 508 0.60 -10.69 7.58
CA ARG A 508 0.71 -12.06 8.09
C ARG A 508 1.32 -12.98 7.03
N ARG A 509 2.20 -13.87 7.46
CA ARG A 509 2.59 -15.07 6.70
C ARG A 509 1.75 -16.22 7.22
N VAL A 510 0.95 -16.82 6.34
CA VAL A 510 0.03 -17.92 6.67
C VAL A 510 0.56 -19.20 6.03
N ARG A 511 0.73 -20.25 6.83
CA ARG A 511 0.97 -21.59 6.33
C ARG A 511 -0.37 -22.31 6.22
N VAL A 512 -0.69 -22.77 5.03
CA VAL A 512 -1.91 -23.54 4.76
C VAL A 512 -1.57 -24.98 4.42
N ARG A 513 -2.43 -25.91 4.81
CA ARG A 513 -2.41 -27.30 4.35
C ARG A 513 -3.49 -27.52 3.30
N THR A 514 -3.15 -28.18 2.21
CA THR A 514 -4.08 -28.52 1.14
C THR A 514 -4.85 -29.82 1.45
N PRO A 515 -5.89 -30.16 0.66
CA PRO A 515 -6.55 -31.46 0.76
C PRO A 515 -5.60 -32.65 0.55
N ALA A 516 -4.55 -32.51 -0.27
CA ALA A 516 -3.53 -33.55 -0.50
C ALA A 516 -2.52 -33.68 0.65
N GLY A 517 -2.56 -32.78 1.64
CA GLY A 517 -1.69 -32.82 2.82
C GLY A 517 -0.38 -32.04 2.68
N THR A 518 -0.12 -31.41 1.55
CA THR A 518 1.05 -30.54 1.36
C THR A 518 0.85 -29.20 2.08
N GLU A 519 1.95 -28.54 2.45
CA GLU A 519 1.91 -27.24 3.13
C GLU A 519 2.58 -26.15 2.30
N HIS A 520 1.94 -25.00 2.21
CA HIS A 520 2.41 -23.86 1.43
C HIS A 520 2.42 -22.58 2.28
N GLY A 521 3.47 -21.77 2.12
CA GLY A 521 3.58 -20.45 2.75
C GLY A 521 2.95 -19.38 1.86
N ILE A 522 2.06 -18.57 2.44
CA ILE A 522 1.30 -17.54 1.73
C ILE A 522 1.50 -16.20 2.43
N LEU A 523 1.77 -15.14 1.66
CA LEU A 523 1.86 -13.77 2.16
C LEU A 523 0.48 -13.13 2.14
N TRP A 524 0.09 -12.52 3.26
CA TRP A 524 -1.18 -11.80 3.37
C TRP A 524 -0.94 -10.38 3.88
N TRP A 525 -0.91 -9.44 2.93
CA TRP A 525 -0.63 -8.04 3.20
C TRP A 525 -1.83 -7.35 3.90
N ARG A 526 -1.55 -6.39 4.81
CA ARG A 526 -2.53 -5.54 5.50
C ARG A 526 -3.59 -6.34 6.26
N SER A 527 -3.18 -7.47 6.82
CA SER A 527 -4.09 -8.44 7.39
C SER A 527 -4.14 -8.43 8.91
N ALA A 528 -3.36 -7.57 9.59
CA ALA A 528 -3.28 -7.54 11.06
C ALA A 528 -4.65 -7.58 11.76
N ASP A 529 -5.60 -6.77 11.28
CA ASP A 529 -6.93 -6.61 11.89
C ASP A 529 -8.03 -7.46 11.22
N ILE A 530 -7.68 -8.30 10.23
CA ILE A 530 -8.67 -9.09 9.50
C ILE A 530 -8.85 -10.45 10.21
N PRO A 531 -10.09 -10.91 10.49
CA PRO A 531 -10.30 -12.24 11.05
C PRO A 531 -9.75 -13.36 10.14
N LEU A 532 -9.27 -14.44 10.75
CA LEU A 532 -8.88 -15.64 10.01
C LEU A 532 -10.14 -16.45 9.64
N PRO A 533 -10.17 -17.13 8.48
CA PRO A 533 -11.24 -18.07 8.18
C PRO A 533 -11.22 -19.25 9.16
N GLU A 534 -12.42 -19.68 9.58
CA GLU A 534 -12.60 -20.88 10.40
C GLU A 534 -12.75 -22.13 9.53
N GLY A 535 -12.19 -23.26 9.99
CA GLY A 535 -12.33 -24.54 9.30
C GLY A 535 -11.60 -24.61 7.96
N ARG A 536 -12.24 -25.26 6.98
CA ARG A 536 -11.76 -25.33 5.59
C ARG A 536 -12.30 -24.15 4.80
N PHE A 537 -11.47 -23.63 3.91
CA PHE A 537 -11.81 -22.49 3.06
C PHE A 537 -11.21 -22.64 1.67
N ASP A 538 -11.86 -22.03 0.69
CA ASP A 538 -11.29 -21.81 -0.63
C ASP A 538 -10.55 -20.46 -0.62
N LEU A 539 -9.42 -20.38 -1.33
CA LEU A 539 -8.55 -19.21 -1.35
C LEU A 539 -8.42 -18.69 -2.78
N ALA A 540 -8.78 -17.43 -2.98
CA ALA A 540 -8.31 -16.65 -4.12
C ALA A 540 -6.88 -16.15 -3.83
N TYR A 541 -5.95 -16.44 -4.73
CA TYR A 541 -4.54 -16.08 -4.59
C TYR A 541 -3.92 -15.66 -5.92
N THR A 542 -2.83 -14.91 -5.85
CA THR A 542 -1.93 -14.66 -6.98
C THR A 542 -0.58 -15.32 -6.75
N VAL A 543 0.16 -15.64 -7.82
CA VAL A 543 1.48 -16.27 -7.75
C VAL A 543 2.46 -15.56 -8.67
N ARG A 544 3.71 -15.45 -8.21
CA ARG A 544 4.84 -14.83 -8.92
C ARG A 544 6.15 -15.56 -8.62
N THR A 545 7.15 -15.35 -9.45
CA THR A 545 8.55 -15.60 -9.09
C THR A 545 9.11 -14.44 -8.28
N SER A 546 9.88 -14.73 -7.24
CA SER A 546 10.55 -13.73 -6.41
C SER A 546 11.98 -14.16 -6.13
N THR A 547 12.93 -13.23 -6.16
CA THR A 547 14.33 -13.49 -5.83
C THR A 547 14.58 -13.04 -4.39
N TYR A 548 14.73 -13.99 -3.47
CA TYR A 548 15.05 -13.70 -2.07
C TYR A 548 16.42 -14.26 -1.73
N ARG A 549 17.33 -13.40 -1.25
CA ARG A 549 18.74 -13.76 -0.95
C ARG A 549 19.45 -14.44 -2.13
N GLY A 550 19.12 -14.04 -3.37
CA GLY A 550 19.72 -14.59 -4.59
C GLY A 550 19.17 -15.94 -5.03
N GLN A 551 18.13 -16.47 -4.37
CA GLN A 551 17.43 -17.68 -4.82
C GLN A 551 16.03 -17.34 -5.32
N GLU A 552 15.66 -17.91 -6.46
CA GLU A 552 14.29 -17.85 -6.96
C GLU A 552 13.38 -18.74 -6.13
N GLN A 553 12.23 -18.19 -5.75
CA GLN A 553 11.20 -18.88 -5.00
C GLN A 553 9.82 -18.46 -5.47
N LEU A 554 8.83 -19.32 -5.23
CA LEU A 554 7.43 -18.99 -5.43
C LEU A 554 6.96 -18.01 -4.35
N GLN A 555 6.33 -16.93 -4.78
CA GLN A 555 5.63 -16.01 -3.90
C GLN A 555 4.13 -16.12 -4.16
N ILE A 556 3.41 -16.72 -3.21
CA ILE A 556 1.95 -16.83 -3.22
C ILE A 556 1.38 -15.72 -2.35
N THR A 557 0.45 -14.94 -2.89
CA THR A 557 -0.17 -13.81 -2.19
C THR A 557 -1.67 -14.04 -2.00
N TRP A 558 -2.13 -13.92 -0.76
CA TRP A 558 -3.53 -14.04 -0.36
C TRP A 558 -4.33 -12.84 -0.87
N GLN A 559 -5.43 -13.09 -1.58
CA GLN A 559 -6.36 -12.05 -2.02
C GLN A 559 -7.67 -12.09 -1.25
N ALA A 560 -8.32 -13.25 -1.19
CA ALA A 560 -9.54 -13.43 -0.40
C ALA A 560 -9.77 -14.90 -0.04
N ALA A 561 -10.47 -15.15 1.05
CA ALA A 561 -10.93 -16.49 1.43
C ALA A 561 -12.45 -16.57 1.39
N PHE A 562 -12.93 -17.76 1.03
CA PHE A 562 -14.34 -18.10 0.95
C PHE A 562 -14.58 -19.31 1.83
N PRO A 563 -15.55 -19.28 2.76
CA PRO A 563 -15.94 -20.47 3.48
C PRO A 563 -16.37 -21.55 2.49
N THR A 564 -15.80 -22.74 2.59
CA THR A 564 -16.32 -23.87 1.82
C THR A 564 -17.59 -24.32 2.55
N GLU A 565 -18.75 -24.34 1.87
CA GLU A 565 -19.96 -24.95 2.46
C GLU A 565 -19.58 -26.33 2.97
N ALA A 566 -19.81 -26.55 4.27
CA ALA A 566 -19.53 -27.82 4.88
C ALA A 566 -20.38 -28.89 4.18
N ARG A 567 -19.77 -29.73 3.33
CA ARG A 567 -20.18 -31.13 3.35
C ARG A 567 -20.13 -31.52 4.83
N PRO A 568 -21.20 -32.09 5.41
CA PRO A 568 -21.22 -32.39 6.84
C PRO A 568 -19.96 -33.18 7.12
N ALA A 569 -19.01 -32.51 7.79
CA ALA A 569 -17.82 -33.15 8.23
C ALA A 569 -18.31 -34.25 9.17
N GLU A 570 -17.78 -35.47 8.99
CA GLU A 570 -17.70 -36.39 10.12
C GLU A 570 -17.30 -35.57 11.32
N VAL A 571 -18.20 -35.57 12.31
CA VAL A 571 -18.14 -34.75 13.50
C VAL A 571 -16.70 -34.77 14.01
N ALA A 572 -15.98 -33.66 13.78
CA ALA A 572 -14.79 -33.40 14.56
C ALA A 572 -15.25 -33.53 16.01
N PRO A 573 -14.65 -34.42 16.83
CA PRO A 573 -15.12 -34.61 18.18
C PRO A 573 -15.16 -33.23 18.83
N ALA A 574 -16.33 -32.88 19.36
CA ALA A 574 -16.56 -31.61 20.04
C ALA A 574 -15.34 -31.33 20.92
N ARG A 575 -14.78 -30.12 20.83
CA ARG A 575 -13.71 -29.68 21.74
C ARG A 575 -14.18 -30.07 23.14
N PRO A 576 -13.46 -30.95 23.86
CA PRO A 576 -13.93 -31.40 25.16
C PRO A 576 -14.12 -30.15 26.01
N GLN A 577 -15.33 -29.94 26.54
CA GLN A 577 -15.61 -28.84 27.46
C GLN A 577 -14.58 -28.93 28.58
N ARG A 578 -13.67 -27.96 28.63
CA ARG A 578 -12.64 -27.89 29.66
C ARG A 578 -13.35 -27.60 30.97
N GLN A 579 -13.14 -28.43 31.98
CA GLN A 579 -13.69 -28.15 33.30
C GLN A 579 -12.87 -27.02 33.93
N VAL A 580 -13.50 -25.88 34.22
CA VAL A 580 -12.87 -24.79 34.96
C VAL A 580 -13.22 -24.93 36.44
N VAL A 581 -12.21 -25.02 37.30
CA VAL A 581 -12.38 -25.02 38.76
C VAL A 581 -11.91 -23.67 39.30
N ASP A 582 -12.85 -22.90 39.87
CA ASP A 582 -12.51 -21.65 40.55
C ASP A 582 -11.81 -21.94 41.87
N ALA A 583 -10.57 -21.51 42.00
CA ALA A 583 -9.78 -21.61 43.21
C ALA A 583 -9.22 -20.25 43.68
N ARG A 584 -9.74 -19.14 43.13
CA ARG A 584 -9.22 -17.78 43.40
C ARG A 584 -9.36 -17.37 44.87
N HIS A 585 -10.37 -17.92 45.56
CA HIS A 585 -10.68 -17.66 46.97
C HIS A 585 -10.20 -18.76 47.93
N VAL A 586 -9.45 -19.75 47.45
CA VAL A 586 -8.91 -20.83 48.30
C VAL A 586 -7.66 -20.34 49.02
N GLU A 587 -7.54 -20.62 50.31
CA GLU A 587 -6.33 -20.34 51.10
C GLU A 587 -5.09 -21.08 50.55
N GLU A 588 -3.91 -20.47 50.65
CA GLU A 588 -2.68 -20.99 50.02
C GLU A 588 -2.30 -22.41 50.50
N ALA A 589 -2.47 -22.70 51.79
CA ALA A 589 -2.28 -24.04 52.37
C ALA A 589 -3.25 -25.08 51.77
N ALA A 590 -4.47 -24.67 51.41
CA ALA A 590 -5.48 -25.53 50.78
C ALA A 590 -5.32 -25.62 49.25
N ALA A 591 -4.56 -24.72 48.63
CA ALA A 591 -4.14 -24.79 47.23
C ALA A 591 -2.96 -25.75 47.01
N ALA A 592 -2.21 -26.11 48.07
CA ALA A 592 -1.11 -27.06 48.02
C ALA A 592 -1.53 -28.47 47.53
N ARG A 593 -2.79 -28.88 47.76
CA ARG A 593 -3.33 -30.18 47.30
C ARG A 593 -3.31 -30.39 45.78
N TRP A 594 -3.12 -29.34 45.00
CA TRP A 594 -3.09 -29.39 43.53
C TRP A 594 -1.65 -29.47 43.02
N LEU A 595 -0.68 -29.10 43.85
CA LEU A 595 0.75 -29.15 43.52
C LEU A 595 1.29 -30.59 43.52
N SER A 596 0.60 -31.52 44.19
CA SER A 596 0.98 -32.93 44.33
C SER A 596 0.13 -33.91 43.53
N ARG A 597 -0.78 -33.41 42.66
CA ARG A 597 -1.67 -34.27 41.86
C ARG A 597 -0.94 -34.86 40.63
N PRO A 598 -0.95 -36.19 40.43
CA PRO A 598 -0.41 -36.81 39.23
C PRO A 598 -1.06 -36.24 37.95
N GLY A 599 -0.26 -35.99 36.91
CA GLY A 599 -0.73 -35.46 35.64
C GLY A 599 -1.12 -33.97 35.66
N THR A 600 -0.63 -33.21 36.64
CA THR A 600 -0.85 -31.76 36.78
C THR A 600 0.43 -30.99 36.47
N VAL A 601 0.31 -29.89 35.72
CA VAL A 601 1.35 -28.88 35.58
C VAL A 601 0.90 -27.57 36.23
N VAL A 602 1.83 -26.90 36.90
CA VAL A 602 1.55 -25.67 37.65
C VAL A 602 2.25 -24.52 36.95
N TRP A 603 1.47 -23.61 36.36
CA TRP A 603 1.98 -22.38 35.77
C TRP A 603 2.09 -21.31 36.84
N ALA A 604 3.32 -20.94 37.21
CA ALA A 604 3.57 -19.85 38.15
C ALA A 604 4.74 -18.99 37.68
N GLU A 605 4.48 -17.70 37.54
CA GLU A 605 5.45 -16.71 37.08
C GLU A 605 5.76 -15.66 38.15
N GLY A 606 6.81 -14.86 37.93
CA GLY A 606 7.19 -13.80 38.86
C GLY A 606 7.84 -14.30 40.16
N GLY A 607 8.16 -15.59 40.26
CA GLY A 607 8.74 -16.20 41.45
C GLY A 607 7.75 -16.43 42.59
N LEU A 608 6.45 -16.45 42.29
CA LEU A 608 5.38 -16.67 43.29
C LEU A 608 5.39 -18.07 43.91
N LEU A 609 5.93 -19.07 43.20
CA LEU A 609 5.94 -20.44 43.66
C LEU A 609 7.23 -21.14 43.16
N PRO A 610 8.16 -21.56 44.05
CA PRO A 610 9.42 -22.17 43.65
C PRO A 610 9.30 -23.44 42.79
N GLN A 611 8.25 -24.22 43.02
CA GLN A 611 7.93 -25.46 42.30
C GLN A 611 7.04 -25.24 41.06
N GLY A 612 6.66 -24.00 40.78
CA GLY A 612 5.90 -23.66 39.58
C GLY A 612 6.80 -23.48 38.36
N ARG A 613 6.23 -23.70 37.18
CA ARG A 613 6.91 -23.59 35.89
C ARG A 613 6.53 -22.28 35.20
N GLY A 614 7.48 -21.63 34.52
CA GLY A 614 7.19 -20.51 33.63
C GLY A 614 6.50 -20.99 32.35
N ARG A 615 5.85 -20.09 31.60
CA ARG A 615 5.11 -20.45 30.36
C ARG A 615 5.92 -21.24 29.33
N HIS A 616 7.24 -21.05 29.31
CA HIS A 616 8.17 -21.69 28.38
C HIS A 616 8.50 -23.14 28.76
N GLU A 617 8.25 -23.54 30.01
CA GLU A 617 8.54 -24.87 30.57
C GLU A 617 7.28 -25.76 30.70
N LEU A 618 6.14 -25.26 30.21
CA LEU A 618 4.87 -25.98 30.26
C LEU A 618 4.81 -27.06 29.17
N GLU A 619 4.23 -28.20 29.52
CA GLU A 619 4.12 -29.40 28.69
C GLU A 619 2.67 -29.92 28.72
N PRO A 620 2.26 -30.76 27.76
CA PRO A 620 0.93 -31.35 27.76
C PRO A 620 0.59 -32.09 29.06
N ALA A 621 -0.57 -31.79 29.65
CA ALA A 621 -0.99 -32.37 30.92
C ALA A 621 -2.52 -32.39 31.06
N LYS A 622 -3.06 -33.35 31.84
CA LYS A 622 -4.51 -33.46 32.05
C LYS A 622 -5.08 -32.27 32.84
N THR A 623 -4.32 -31.76 33.82
CA THR A 623 -4.72 -30.62 34.64
C THR A 623 -3.69 -29.50 34.53
N LEU A 624 -4.16 -28.28 34.29
CA LEU A 624 -3.36 -27.05 34.39
C LEU A 624 -3.81 -26.23 35.59
N VAL A 625 -2.89 -25.98 36.52
CA VAL A 625 -3.08 -25.04 37.62
C VAL A 625 -2.50 -23.69 37.21
N VAL A 626 -3.34 -22.69 36.99
CA VAL A 626 -2.93 -21.30 36.73
C VAL A 626 -2.72 -20.61 38.07
N TRP A 627 -1.50 -20.69 38.59
CA TRP A 627 -1.15 -20.19 39.93
C TRP A 627 -1.02 -18.67 39.94
N SER A 628 -0.25 -18.12 39.00
CA SER A 628 -0.08 -16.67 38.83
C SER A 628 -1.11 -16.10 37.86
N ALA A 629 -1.62 -14.90 38.13
CA ALA A 629 -2.51 -14.19 37.22
C ALA A 629 -1.80 -13.92 35.87
N PRO A 630 -2.31 -14.44 34.74
CA PRO A 630 -1.66 -14.27 33.44
C PRO A 630 -1.55 -12.79 33.05
N PRO A 631 -0.51 -12.38 32.33
CA PRO A 631 -0.34 -10.97 31.97
C PRO A 631 -1.15 -10.53 30.75
N SER A 632 -1.72 -11.45 29.96
CA SER A 632 -2.70 -11.14 28.91
C SER A 632 -3.51 -12.38 28.51
N GLU A 633 -4.63 -12.15 27.81
CA GLU A 633 -5.46 -13.22 27.24
C GLU A 633 -4.69 -14.05 26.22
N ALA A 634 -3.95 -13.41 25.32
CA ALA A 634 -3.18 -14.09 24.29
C ALA A 634 -2.11 -15.04 24.87
N ILE A 635 -1.58 -14.75 26.06
CA ILE A 635 -0.61 -15.62 26.75
C ILE A 635 -1.36 -16.76 27.45
N LEU A 636 -2.51 -16.50 28.07
CA LEU A 636 -3.37 -17.55 28.64
C LEU A 636 -3.79 -18.56 27.56
N GLN A 637 -4.26 -18.10 26.39
CA GLN A 637 -4.70 -18.97 25.30
C GLN A 637 -3.55 -19.83 24.75
N ARG A 638 -2.38 -19.23 24.47
CA ARG A 638 -1.19 -19.99 24.06
C ARG A 638 -0.75 -21.03 25.08
N THR A 639 -0.86 -20.71 26.37
CA THR A 639 -0.58 -21.67 27.44
C THR A 639 -1.58 -22.83 27.42
N LEU A 640 -2.88 -22.56 27.22
CA LEU A 640 -3.91 -23.58 27.11
C LEU A 640 -3.73 -24.48 25.88
N GLU A 641 -3.33 -23.91 24.75
CA GLU A 641 -3.01 -24.65 23.52
C GLU A 641 -1.78 -25.55 23.69
N ARG A 642 -0.77 -25.06 24.41
CA ARG A 642 0.47 -25.81 24.70
C ARG A 642 0.21 -26.99 25.66
N VAL A 643 -0.59 -26.77 26.69
CA VAL A 643 -0.83 -27.78 27.75
C VAL A 643 -1.98 -28.74 27.40
N GLN A 644 -2.94 -28.29 26.60
CA GLN A 644 -4.16 -29.04 26.24
C GLN A 644 -4.88 -29.69 27.44
N PRO A 645 -5.15 -28.94 28.52
CA PRO A 645 -5.73 -29.51 29.73
C PRO A 645 -7.21 -29.86 29.57
N GLN A 646 -7.62 -30.95 30.21
CA GLN A 646 -9.02 -31.31 30.40
C GLN A 646 -9.64 -30.51 31.55
N THR A 647 -8.82 -30.21 32.57
CA THR A 647 -9.22 -29.40 33.73
C THR A 647 -8.28 -28.22 33.90
N VAL A 648 -8.85 -27.01 33.94
CA VAL A 648 -8.13 -25.78 34.27
C VAL A 648 -8.56 -25.33 35.64
N VAL A 649 -7.58 -25.01 36.47
CA VAL A 649 -7.82 -24.52 37.82
C VAL A 649 -7.24 -23.14 37.96
N LEU A 650 -8.04 -22.24 38.49
CA LEU A 650 -7.70 -20.84 38.49
C LEU A 650 -7.46 -20.38 39.92
N VAL A 651 -6.20 -20.17 40.26
CA VAL A 651 -5.77 -19.56 41.53
C VAL A 651 -5.46 -18.07 41.33
N ALA A 652 -4.84 -17.71 40.19
CA ALA A 652 -4.64 -16.32 39.73
C ALA A 652 -4.10 -15.35 40.80
N ARG A 653 -3.06 -15.76 41.54
CA ARG A 653 -2.36 -14.89 42.49
C ARG A 653 -1.66 -13.76 41.75
N ASP A 654 -1.76 -12.57 42.33
CA ASP A 654 -1.12 -11.37 41.78
C ASP A 654 0.41 -11.43 42.00
N PRO A 655 1.22 -11.39 40.93
CA PRO A 655 2.68 -11.34 41.06
C PRO A 655 3.21 -10.07 41.73
N ARG A 656 2.43 -8.99 41.76
CA ARG A 656 2.81 -7.64 42.22
C ARG A 656 4.03 -7.08 41.49
N LEU A 657 4.08 -7.27 40.17
CA LEU A 657 5.17 -6.84 39.28
C LEU A 657 4.71 -5.85 38.20
N ASP A 658 3.51 -5.28 38.34
CA ASP A 658 2.94 -4.33 37.38
C ASP A 658 3.29 -2.87 37.69
N GLU A 659 3.91 -2.58 38.83
CA GLU A 659 4.37 -1.22 39.12
C GLU A 659 5.66 -0.91 38.35
N PRO A 660 5.74 0.22 37.61
CA PRO A 660 6.90 0.55 36.78
C PRO A 660 8.25 0.50 37.53
N GLN A 661 8.31 1.01 38.76
CA GLN A 661 9.53 1.01 39.55
C GLN A 661 9.93 -0.40 40.03
N VAL A 662 8.95 -1.28 40.28
CA VAL A 662 9.20 -2.67 40.70
C VAL A 662 9.68 -3.49 39.50
N PHE A 663 8.99 -3.36 38.37
CA PHE A 663 9.36 -3.96 37.09
C PHE A 663 10.79 -3.58 36.67
N LEU A 664 11.09 -2.28 36.61
CA LEU A 664 12.39 -1.78 36.16
C LEU A 664 13.54 -2.19 37.08
N ARG A 665 13.33 -2.17 38.41
CA ARG A 665 14.35 -2.66 39.37
C ARG A 665 14.65 -4.14 39.18
N ARG A 666 13.62 -4.96 38.99
CA ARG A 666 13.78 -6.40 38.78
C ARG A 666 14.46 -6.70 37.44
N LEU A 667 14.07 -6.00 36.37
CA LEU A 667 14.71 -6.11 35.06
C LEU A 667 16.18 -5.70 35.13
N ALA A 668 16.51 -4.58 35.76
CA ALA A 668 17.90 -4.13 35.93
C ALA A 668 18.75 -5.16 36.68
N GLY A 669 18.19 -5.81 37.72
CA GLY A 669 18.85 -6.90 38.43
C GLY A 669 19.12 -8.11 37.53
N MET A 670 18.14 -8.51 36.70
CA MET A 670 18.30 -9.62 35.75
C MET A 670 19.34 -9.31 34.68
N VAL A 671 19.34 -8.09 34.16
CA VAL A 671 20.32 -7.64 33.15
C VAL A 671 21.73 -7.61 33.75
N LYS A 672 21.88 -7.12 34.97
CA LYS A 672 23.15 -7.16 35.69
C LYS A 672 23.67 -8.59 35.86
N TYR A 673 22.80 -9.53 36.24
CA TYR A 673 23.15 -10.94 36.35
C TYR A 673 23.52 -11.55 34.99
N ALA A 674 22.78 -11.25 33.93
CA ALA A 674 23.08 -11.71 32.58
C ALA A 674 24.44 -11.21 32.08
N LEU A 675 24.78 -9.95 32.34
CA LEU A 675 26.09 -9.38 32.02
C LEU A 675 27.24 -10.06 32.78
N GLN A 676 27.01 -10.48 34.03
CA GLN A 676 28.03 -11.11 34.87
C GLN A 676 28.20 -12.62 34.62
N THR A 677 27.14 -13.32 34.22
CA THR A 677 27.10 -14.79 34.22
C THR A 677 26.87 -15.39 32.84
N TYR A 678 26.25 -14.65 31.91
CA TYR A 678 25.85 -15.16 30.59
C TYR A 678 26.36 -14.31 29.43
N GLU A 679 27.45 -13.55 29.61
CA GLU A 679 28.02 -12.64 28.60
C GLU A 679 26.98 -11.68 27.98
N GLY A 680 26.02 -11.24 28.81
CA GLY A 680 24.95 -10.35 28.40
C GLY A 680 23.81 -11.03 27.63
N ARG A 681 23.79 -12.36 27.52
CA ARG A 681 22.72 -13.10 26.85
C ARG A 681 21.48 -13.22 27.73
N ILE A 682 20.33 -12.85 27.16
CA ILE A 682 19.01 -12.92 27.79
C ILE A 682 18.11 -13.81 26.92
N VAL A 683 17.58 -14.90 27.50
CA VAL A 683 16.52 -15.68 26.84
C VAL A 683 15.19 -14.99 27.08
N LEU A 684 14.55 -14.53 26.01
CA LEU A 684 13.45 -13.57 26.08
C LEU A 684 12.21 -14.14 26.81
N GLU A 685 11.77 -15.34 26.45
CA GLU A 685 10.64 -16.01 27.08
C GLU A 685 10.88 -16.34 28.57
N LYS A 686 12.12 -16.74 28.91
CA LYS A 686 12.51 -16.98 30.30
C LYS A 686 12.50 -15.69 31.11
N ALA A 687 13.01 -14.60 30.54
CA ALA A 687 13.02 -13.30 31.20
C ALA A 687 11.61 -12.73 31.37
N ALA A 688 10.76 -12.85 30.36
CA ALA A 688 9.36 -12.43 30.41
C ALA A 688 8.58 -13.20 31.50
N ALA A 689 8.77 -14.53 31.58
CA ALA A 689 8.18 -15.36 32.63
C ALA A 689 8.70 -15.01 34.03
N ALA A 690 10.00 -14.73 34.19
CA ALA A 690 10.59 -14.33 35.47
C ALA A 690 10.10 -12.97 35.97
N LEU A 691 9.72 -12.07 35.04
CA LEU A 691 9.09 -10.78 35.34
C LEU A 691 7.57 -10.88 35.46
N ALA A 692 6.99 -12.04 35.14
CA ALA A 692 5.55 -12.21 34.90
C ALA A 692 5.02 -11.11 33.95
N GLN A 693 5.71 -10.79 32.87
CA GLN A 693 5.30 -9.75 31.94
C GLN A 693 5.17 -10.27 30.51
N ARG A 694 4.63 -9.41 29.65
CA ARG A 694 4.58 -9.61 28.22
C ARG A 694 5.94 -9.32 27.59
N LEU A 695 6.20 -9.88 26.40
CA LEU A 695 7.50 -9.75 25.73
C LEU A 695 7.77 -8.31 25.29
N ASP A 696 6.76 -7.60 24.81
CA ASP A 696 6.80 -6.17 24.49
C ASP A 696 7.13 -5.30 25.70
N THR A 697 6.60 -5.61 26.89
CA THR A 697 6.96 -4.92 28.15
C THR A 697 8.44 -5.14 28.49
N LEU A 698 8.94 -6.38 28.36
CA LEU A 698 10.36 -6.69 28.55
C LEU A 698 11.24 -5.91 27.56
N LEU A 699 10.92 -5.92 26.27
CA LEU A 699 11.68 -5.24 25.23
C LEU A 699 11.66 -3.72 25.41
N ALA A 700 10.52 -3.13 25.78
CA ALA A 700 10.41 -1.71 26.11
C ALA A 700 11.28 -1.36 27.32
N GLY A 701 11.33 -2.22 28.35
CA GLY A 701 12.21 -2.06 29.50
C GLY A 701 13.70 -2.13 29.16
N LEU A 702 14.10 -3.05 28.28
CA LEU A 702 15.49 -3.14 27.80
C LEU A 702 15.88 -1.91 26.98
N ALA A 703 15.00 -1.44 26.09
CA ALA A 703 15.19 -0.20 25.35
C ALA A 703 15.29 1.01 26.28
N TRP A 704 14.47 1.06 27.33
CA TRP A 704 14.52 2.14 28.31
C TRP A 704 15.85 2.15 29.08
N LEU A 705 16.33 0.99 29.54
CA LEU A 705 17.66 0.88 30.17
C LEU A 705 18.78 1.33 29.23
N ALA A 706 18.65 1.08 27.93
CA ALA A 706 19.62 1.53 26.93
C ALA A 706 19.55 3.05 26.70
N ALA A 707 18.35 3.63 26.60
CA ALA A 707 18.13 5.07 26.47
C ALA A 707 18.59 5.83 27.73
N GLU A 708 18.50 5.22 28.90
CA GLU A 708 19.05 5.73 30.16
C GLU A 708 20.59 5.60 30.25
N GLY A 709 21.23 4.96 29.27
CA GLY A 709 22.67 4.78 29.21
C GLY A 709 23.21 3.66 30.10
N HIS A 710 22.34 2.83 30.70
CA HIS A 710 22.72 1.74 31.60
C HIS A 710 23.25 0.51 30.86
N ILE A 711 22.78 0.25 29.64
CA ILE A 711 23.19 -0.86 28.79
C ILE A 711 23.34 -0.44 27.33
N THR A 712 23.95 -1.30 26.53
CA THR A 712 23.96 -1.19 25.06
C THR A 712 23.23 -2.39 24.48
N LEU A 713 22.32 -2.18 23.51
CA LEU A 713 21.68 -3.29 22.78
C LEU A 713 22.59 -3.67 21.61
N LEU A 714 23.04 -4.92 21.53
CA LEU A 714 24.03 -5.36 20.55
C LEU A 714 23.38 -6.05 19.34
N GLU A 715 22.74 -7.20 19.56
CA GLU A 715 22.05 -7.99 18.53
C GLU A 715 21.14 -9.03 19.21
N GLY A 716 20.10 -9.49 18.52
CA GLY A 716 19.17 -10.50 19.02
C GLY A 716 18.36 -11.16 17.90
N ASP A 717 17.88 -12.38 18.17
CA ASP A 717 16.94 -13.14 17.33
C ASP A 717 15.58 -13.30 18.05
N GLU A 718 14.70 -14.15 17.53
CA GLU A 718 13.35 -14.36 18.08
C GLU A 718 13.36 -14.99 19.49
N GLU A 719 14.46 -15.62 19.93
CA GLU A 719 14.53 -16.37 21.19
C GLU A 719 15.47 -15.72 22.22
N THR A 720 16.56 -15.12 21.76
CA THR A 720 17.61 -14.59 22.62
C THR A 720 18.09 -13.20 22.22
N TYR A 721 18.40 -12.37 23.21
CA TYR A 721 18.85 -10.99 23.04
C TYR A 721 20.18 -10.78 23.76
N ARG A 722 21.13 -10.07 23.14
CA ARG A 722 22.42 -9.76 23.77
C ARG A 722 22.51 -8.29 24.15
N VAL A 723 22.88 -8.03 25.40
CA VAL A 723 23.12 -6.70 25.94
C VAL A 723 24.58 -6.53 26.36
N GLY A 724 25.14 -5.35 26.13
CA GLY A 724 26.47 -4.95 26.58
C GLY A 724 26.41 -3.95 27.73
N THR A 725 27.57 -3.63 28.30
CA THR A 725 27.70 -2.54 29.27
C THR A 725 27.31 -1.20 28.64
N GLY A 726 26.63 -0.35 29.42
CA GLY A 726 26.16 0.95 28.95
C GLY A 726 27.29 1.93 28.68
N SER A 727 27.07 2.82 27.71
CA SER A 727 27.99 3.90 27.36
C SER A 727 27.93 5.10 28.32
N GLY A 728 26.97 5.12 29.26
CA GLY A 728 26.71 6.25 30.16
C GLY A 728 26.05 7.46 29.48
N LYS A 729 25.83 7.42 28.16
CA LYS A 729 25.15 8.49 27.41
C LYS A 729 23.64 8.33 27.51
N ARG A 730 22.97 9.33 28.09
CA ARG A 730 21.52 9.37 28.27
C ARG A 730 20.83 10.00 27.06
N GLN A 731 19.68 9.48 26.67
CA GLN A 731 18.79 9.98 25.62
C GLN A 731 17.44 10.39 26.24
N PRO A 732 17.31 11.62 26.79
CA PRO A 732 16.21 11.97 27.69
C PRO A 732 14.82 11.93 27.05
N GLN A 733 14.71 12.33 25.78
CA GLN A 733 13.44 12.32 25.05
C GLN A 733 12.97 10.90 24.74
N GLU A 734 13.88 10.03 24.30
CA GLU A 734 13.59 8.62 24.04
C GLU A 734 13.25 7.87 25.33
N ALA A 735 14.01 8.10 26.41
CA ALA A 735 13.74 7.52 27.73
C ALA A 735 12.38 7.95 28.28
N ALA A 736 11.96 9.20 28.10
CA ALA A 736 10.65 9.68 28.52
C ALA A 736 9.50 9.01 27.73
N ALA A 737 9.64 8.87 26.41
CA ALA A 737 8.66 8.18 25.57
C ALA A 737 8.53 6.69 25.94
N LEU A 738 9.67 6.01 26.16
CA LEU A 738 9.71 4.62 26.59
C LEU A 738 9.14 4.42 28.00
N ALA A 739 9.36 5.35 28.93
CA ALA A 739 8.74 5.33 30.25
C ALA A 739 7.21 5.45 30.18
N GLY A 740 6.69 6.29 29.29
CA GLY A 740 5.25 6.39 29.00
C GLY A 740 4.69 5.09 28.43
N ARG A 741 5.39 4.48 27.46
CA ARG A 741 5.01 3.18 26.88
C ARG A 741 5.02 2.05 27.90
N ILE A 742 6.06 1.94 28.73
CA ILE A 742 6.15 0.94 29.80
C ILE A 742 4.98 1.08 30.76
N ARG A 743 4.62 2.30 31.15
CA ARG A 743 3.48 2.56 32.05
C ARG A 743 2.17 2.05 31.45
N SER A 744 1.88 2.42 30.20
CA SER A 744 0.67 1.97 29.50
C SER A 744 0.62 0.44 29.36
N LEU A 745 1.74 -0.20 29.01
CA LEU A 745 1.81 -1.65 28.90
C LEU A 745 1.62 -2.34 30.27
N LEU A 746 2.14 -1.79 31.34
CA LEU A 746 1.98 -2.35 32.67
C LEU A 746 0.56 -2.13 33.23
N GLU A 747 -0.07 -0.98 32.93
CA GLU A 747 -1.47 -0.69 33.26
C GLU A 747 -2.41 -1.69 32.59
N GLU A 748 -2.23 -1.97 31.30
CA GLU A 748 -3.02 -2.97 30.57
C GLU A 748 -2.83 -4.38 31.16
N THR A 749 -1.59 -4.77 31.51
CA THR A 749 -1.33 -6.04 32.21
C THR A 749 -2.10 -6.09 33.55
N ALA A 750 -2.05 -5.01 34.33
CA ALA A 750 -2.71 -4.92 35.63
C ALA A 750 -4.24 -4.98 35.51
N GLU A 751 -4.81 -4.32 34.51
CA GLU A 751 -6.24 -4.36 34.20
C GLU A 751 -6.70 -5.76 33.82
N TYR A 752 -5.96 -6.44 32.93
CA TYR A 752 -6.28 -7.81 32.55
C TYR A 752 -6.19 -8.77 33.75
N ARG A 753 -5.18 -8.63 34.61
CA ARG A 753 -5.08 -9.43 35.84
C ARG A 753 -6.23 -9.18 36.80
N ARG A 754 -6.67 -7.93 36.94
CA ARG A 754 -7.85 -7.57 37.74
C ARG A 754 -9.10 -8.23 37.17
N TYR A 755 -9.27 -8.17 35.85
CA TYR A 755 -10.34 -8.87 35.14
C TYR A 755 -10.32 -10.38 35.44
N VAL A 756 -9.20 -11.09 35.22
CA VAL A 756 -9.11 -12.55 35.48
C VAL A 756 -9.44 -12.91 36.92
N ARG A 757 -9.07 -12.06 37.88
CA ARG A 757 -9.34 -12.28 39.31
C ARG A 757 -10.78 -12.02 39.72
N GLN A 758 -11.56 -11.29 38.93
CA GLN A 758 -12.92 -10.85 39.25
C GLN A 758 -13.99 -11.37 38.28
N ALA A 759 -13.58 -11.87 37.11
CA ALA A 759 -14.49 -12.31 36.06
C ALA A 759 -15.37 -13.48 36.50
N ASP A 760 -16.59 -13.50 35.99
CA ASP A 760 -17.44 -14.68 36.04
C ASP A 760 -16.82 -15.78 35.17
N LEU A 761 -16.65 -16.98 35.74
CA LEU A 761 -16.04 -18.10 35.04
C LEU A 761 -17.03 -18.85 34.13
N SER A 762 -18.30 -18.48 34.16
CA SER A 762 -19.34 -18.91 33.21
C SER A 762 -18.91 -18.62 31.78
N GLY A 763 -18.41 -19.63 31.06
CA GLY A 763 -17.98 -19.47 29.67
C GLY A 763 -16.59 -18.84 29.47
N TRP A 764 -15.83 -18.58 30.54
CA TRP A 764 -14.51 -17.91 30.50
C TRP A 764 -13.46 -18.63 29.63
N LEU A 765 -13.66 -19.93 29.34
CA LEU A 765 -12.83 -20.75 28.44
C LEU A 765 -13.66 -21.59 27.46
N ALA A 766 -14.89 -21.15 27.12
CA ALA A 766 -15.81 -21.89 26.23
C ALA A 766 -15.51 -21.71 24.72
N GLY A 767 -14.47 -20.95 24.37
CA GLY A 767 -13.97 -20.75 23.00
C GLY A 767 -13.04 -21.87 22.53
#